data_AF-A0A2V8F140-F1
#
_entry.id   AF-A0A2V8F140-F1
#
_cell.length_a   1.000
_cell.length_b   1.000
_cell.length_c   1.000
_cell.angle_alpha   90.00
_cell.angle_beta   90.00
_cell.angle_gamma   90.00
#
_symmetry.space_group_name_H-M   'P 1'
#
loop_
_entity.id
_entity.type
_entity.pdbx_description
1 polymer ?
#
loop_
_entity_poly.entity_id
_entity_poly.type
_entity_poly.pdbx_seq_one_letter_code
_entity_poly.pdbx_strand_id
1 'polypeptide(L)'
;MASAILLLVALFAQFPRAFPQPQPDSPIRLTLRLTDGRLQFRPGEIIPIELEFSSATPKRFTVDGATGDRSGRLTIDDFVIDRIDDVSDPMLDYFGSIGGYIGGGLRGMGALGEKPFTVKLELNEWFRFDKPGWYTLAVKSRRVTDESVTPHAVVAVASNTVTFEILPRDATWEASELESARRLIDAKQPPVGARGGCRMMRFLGTEAAAMEMIRRYGADTDQGCDFDYMAGLFSAANRAAVVRAMEGGLNAADQPVTGSYLRTLSTLSVYLQHPEFRPAQTRETKGRLIAGGELSRRTDLMDAAMSVYGDILTAAMLDKTDRARAITLAEAQALAQRQPSARSAASRDQLAAAFLDLPVKRQTNLLEYQWRTLAGPAMLPALRRLIAAAPTDAPSAADLALRRLAQLAPDEARPLILREIHNPRRGATLKTLGSLRDAELPDLDDALAANFETSNSEIHAALVQRYATRKVAPRILASVDDKIGVMACRQQASILAYFLRVDEATGSTLLDRAMTSRATGCWRSLNEIAALRMTPVVQRRAIADLDNPDPDVVIAAIQTLGQHGSPAALEPLRMAFERWHTSWADRAAELAYSLAVERPNARQAMVEDAFRQAIGAGQRWLMRADDLRELQSLCVTSSCRQQIGYMIHDDDTRITLWSINDSEESNIELAQYRFSSIKALEQMLARYPRGTAFVVQRTNQAGDVTAAISGLLKIAAAYGLSIKEP
;
A
#
# COMPACT_ATOMS: atom_id res chain seq x y z
N MET A 1 24.33 -30.62 -74.55
CA MET A 1 23.51 -30.97 -73.37
C MET A 1 24.29 -30.60 -72.12
N ALA A 2 23.92 -29.51 -71.47
CA ALA A 2 24.39 -29.12 -70.15
C ALA A 2 23.13 -28.71 -69.37
N SER A 3 22.74 -29.49 -68.36
CA SER A 3 21.50 -29.27 -67.60
C SER A 3 21.79 -28.49 -66.32
N ALA A 4 21.01 -27.42 -66.15
CA ALA A 4 20.99 -26.52 -65.02
C ALA A 4 20.41 -27.20 -63.75
N ILE A 5 20.98 -26.87 -62.60
CA ILE A 5 20.41 -27.13 -61.28
C ILE A 5 19.73 -25.83 -60.83
N LEU A 6 18.39 -25.84 -60.77
CA LEU A 6 17.58 -24.82 -60.13
C LEU A 6 17.54 -25.09 -58.62
N LEU A 7 18.09 -24.18 -57.81
CA LEU A 7 17.85 -24.14 -56.37
C LEU A 7 16.47 -23.49 -56.11
N LEU A 8 15.51 -24.26 -55.60
CA LEU A 8 14.23 -23.74 -55.10
C LEU A 8 14.45 -23.15 -53.70
N VAL A 9 14.35 -21.83 -53.59
CA VAL A 9 14.23 -21.11 -52.33
C VAL A 9 12.80 -21.30 -51.82
N ALA A 10 12.62 -22.05 -50.73
CA ALA A 10 11.36 -22.13 -50.02
C ALA A 10 11.15 -20.83 -49.21
N LEU A 11 10.24 -19.97 -49.68
CA LEU A 11 9.68 -18.90 -48.84
C LEU A 11 8.91 -19.55 -47.68
N PHE A 12 9.37 -19.34 -46.45
CA PHE A 12 8.55 -19.53 -45.27
C PHE A 12 7.47 -18.43 -45.24
N ALA A 13 6.27 -18.75 -45.73
CA ALA A 13 5.08 -17.97 -45.42
C ALA A 13 4.81 -18.10 -43.91
N GLN A 14 4.94 -17.00 -43.17
CA GLN A 14 4.45 -16.91 -41.79
C GLN A 14 2.92 -17.05 -41.82
N PHE A 15 2.41 -18.21 -41.42
CA PHE A 15 0.98 -18.41 -41.25
C PHE A 15 0.44 -17.43 -40.18
N PRO A 16 -0.69 -16.72 -40.44
CA PRO A 16 -1.36 -15.95 -39.40
C PRO A 16 -1.76 -16.90 -38.28
N ARG A 17 -1.46 -16.51 -37.03
CA ARG A 17 -1.88 -17.28 -35.85
C ARG A 17 -3.41 -17.37 -35.86
N ALA A 18 -3.94 -18.59 -35.96
CA ALA A 18 -5.38 -18.80 -35.95
C ALA A 18 -6.00 -18.13 -34.72
N PHE A 19 -7.15 -17.46 -34.92
CA PHE A 19 -7.90 -16.88 -33.82
C PHE A 19 -8.22 -17.96 -32.79
N PRO A 20 -8.00 -17.69 -31.50
CA PRO A 20 -8.42 -18.61 -30.47
C PRO A 20 -9.91 -18.90 -30.62
N GLN A 21 -10.27 -20.17 -30.57
CA GLN A 21 -11.65 -20.61 -30.59
C GLN A 21 -12.05 -21.06 -29.18
N PRO A 22 -13.29 -20.78 -28.74
CA PRO A 22 -13.83 -21.38 -27.53
C PRO A 22 -13.70 -22.90 -27.60
N GLN A 23 -13.32 -23.54 -26.50
CA GLN A 23 -13.34 -25.00 -26.41
C GLN A 23 -14.80 -25.47 -26.24
N PRO A 24 -15.36 -26.24 -27.18
CA PRO A 24 -16.79 -26.59 -27.16
C PRO A 24 -17.21 -27.35 -25.90
N ASP A 25 -16.32 -28.22 -25.39
CA ASP A 25 -16.59 -29.11 -24.26
C ASP A 25 -16.03 -28.58 -22.92
N SER A 26 -15.50 -27.35 -22.90
CA SER A 26 -15.00 -26.76 -21.65
C SER A 26 -16.17 -26.41 -20.72
N PRO A 27 -16.12 -26.78 -19.42
CA PRO A 27 -17.12 -26.37 -18.44
C PRO A 27 -17.06 -24.87 -18.15
N ILE A 28 -16.06 -24.15 -18.67
CA ILE A 28 -15.87 -22.71 -18.50
C ILE A 28 -16.05 -22.03 -19.86
N ARG A 29 -16.88 -20.98 -19.87
CA ARG A 29 -17.08 -20.12 -21.04
C ARG A 29 -16.51 -18.74 -20.76
N LEU A 30 -15.75 -18.23 -21.72
CA LEU A 30 -15.33 -16.83 -21.80
C LEU A 30 -16.03 -16.19 -23.01
N THR A 31 -16.79 -15.13 -22.77
CA THR A 31 -17.39 -14.30 -23.81
C THR A 31 -16.74 -12.92 -23.80
N LEU A 32 -16.28 -12.46 -24.97
CA LEU A 32 -15.77 -11.11 -25.19
C LEU A 32 -16.87 -10.26 -25.81
N ARG A 33 -17.10 -9.06 -25.25
CA ARG A 33 -18.07 -8.08 -25.76
C ARG A 33 -17.46 -6.68 -25.82
N LEU A 34 -17.95 -5.88 -26.76
CA LEU A 34 -17.81 -4.42 -26.75
C LEU A 34 -18.97 -3.85 -25.94
N THR A 35 -18.68 -2.91 -25.04
CA THR A 35 -19.71 -2.32 -24.17
C THR A 35 -20.73 -1.55 -25.01
N ASP A 36 -22.01 -1.60 -24.58
CA ASP A 36 -23.14 -0.89 -25.20
C ASP A 36 -23.41 -1.22 -26.68
N GLY A 37 -22.83 -2.30 -27.22
CA GLY A 37 -23.03 -2.73 -28.61
C GLY A 37 -22.42 -1.79 -29.65
N ARG A 38 -21.58 -0.83 -29.22
CA ARG A 38 -20.87 0.07 -30.13
C ARG A 38 -19.81 -0.70 -30.93
N LEU A 39 -19.86 -0.54 -32.25
CA LEU A 39 -18.92 -1.19 -33.19
C LEU A 39 -18.02 -0.20 -33.93
N GLN A 40 -18.20 1.10 -33.72
CA GLN A 40 -17.46 2.15 -34.40
C GLN A 40 -16.81 3.07 -33.38
N PHE A 41 -15.51 3.29 -33.56
CA PHE A 41 -14.67 4.14 -32.70
C PHE A 41 -13.77 5.02 -33.55
N ARG A 42 -13.29 6.13 -32.97
CA ARG A 42 -12.27 6.98 -33.61
C ARG A 42 -10.89 6.74 -33.00
N PRO A 43 -9.79 7.09 -33.70
CA PRO A 43 -8.45 7.07 -33.14
C PRO A 43 -8.40 7.89 -31.85
N GLY A 44 -7.91 7.26 -30.78
CA GLY A 44 -7.81 7.86 -29.46
C GLY A 44 -9.09 7.82 -28.61
N GLU A 45 -10.21 7.36 -29.15
CA GLU A 45 -11.42 7.08 -28.38
C GLU A 45 -11.22 5.86 -27.47
N ILE A 46 -11.80 5.89 -26.27
CA ILE A 46 -11.80 4.73 -25.37
C ILE A 46 -12.65 3.61 -25.96
N ILE A 47 -12.08 2.42 -26.04
CA ILE A 47 -12.73 1.19 -26.53
C ILE A 47 -12.96 0.28 -25.30
N PRO A 48 -14.14 0.39 -24.66
CA PRO A 48 -14.49 -0.43 -23.50
C PRO A 48 -14.85 -1.85 -23.94
N ILE A 49 -14.29 -2.83 -23.23
CA ILE A 49 -14.53 -4.25 -23.46
C ILE A 49 -14.95 -4.95 -22.17
N GLU A 50 -15.73 -6.01 -22.32
CA GLU A 50 -16.18 -6.86 -21.22
C GLU A 50 -15.75 -8.31 -21.47
N LEU A 51 -15.10 -8.91 -20.48
CA LEU A 51 -14.78 -10.33 -20.42
C LEU A 51 -15.76 -10.99 -19.43
N GLU A 52 -16.70 -11.76 -19.95
CA GLU A 52 -17.70 -12.48 -19.17
C GLU A 52 -17.27 -13.94 -18.99
N PHE A 53 -17.05 -14.35 -17.74
CA PHE A 53 -16.67 -15.71 -17.38
C PHE A 53 -17.85 -16.42 -16.73
N SER A 54 -18.23 -17.60 -17.22
CA SER A 54 -19.22 -18.45 -16.56
C SER A 54 -18.74 -19.89 -16.50
N SER A 55 -19.33 -20.69 -15.61
CA SER A 55 -19.10 -22.12 -15.57
C SER A 55 -20.37 -22.92 -15.36
N ALA A 56 -20.51 -23.99 -16.13
CA ALA A 56 -21.56 -25.00 -15.94
C ALA A 56 -21.29 -25.90 -14.72
N THR A 57 -20.08 -25.87 -14.15
CA THR A 57 -19.73 -26.61 -12.94
C THR A 57 -19.74 -25.67 -11.73
N PRO A 58 -20.79 -25.71 -10.89
CA PRO A 58 -20.86 -24.83 -9.74
C PRO A 58 -19.78 -25.18 -8.71
N LYS A 59 -19.34 -24.18 -7.95
CA LYS A 59 -18.46 -24.33 -6.78
C LYS A 59 -17.08 -24.99 -7.06
N ARG A 60 -16.56 -24.85 -8.28
CA ARG A 60 -15.25 -25.40 -8.65
C ARG A 60 -14.24 -24.33 -9.05
N PHE A 61 -14.67 -23.34 -9.82
CA PHE A 61 -13.77 -22.37 -10.44
C PHE A 61 -13.95 -20.98 -9.84
N THR A 62 -12.87 -20.24 -9.75
CA THR A 62 -12.85 -18.81 -9.42
C THR A 62 -12.22 -18.01 -10.53
N VAL A 63 -12.50 -16.71 -10.58
CA VAL A 63 -11.95 -15.78 -11.56
C VAL A 63 -11.29 -14.59 -10.87
N ASP A 64 -10.10 -14.22 -11.35
CA ASP A 64 -9.42 -12.98 -10.98
C ASP A 64 -10.07 -11.79 -11.72
N GLY A 65 -10.75 -10.94 -10.96
CA GLY A 65 -11.45 -9.74 -11.41
C GLY A 65 -10.60 -8.47 -11.42
N ALA A 66 -9.26 -8.56 -11.48
CA ALA A 66 -8.40 -7.38 -11.56
C ALA A 66 -8.68 -6.53 -12.83
N THR A 67 -8.95 -5.24 -12.64
CA THR A 67 -9.26 -4.24 -13.70
C THR A 67 -8.30 -3.05 -13.72
N GLY A 68 -7.14 -3.16 -13.05
CA GLY A 68 -6.13 -2.08 -12.99
C GLY A 68 -5.56 -1.72 -14.37
N ASP A 69 -4.69 -0.71 -14.44
CA ASP A 69 -3.92 -0.42 -15.65
C ASP A 69 -2.84 -1.50 -15.91
N ARG A 70 -2.19 -1.44 -17.06
CA ARG A 70 -1.21 -2.47 -17.49
C ARG A 70 0.09 -2.47 -16.66
N SER A 71 0.26 -1.60 -15.65
CA SER A 71 1.52 -1.36 -14.92
C SER A 71 2.01 -2.47 -13.97
N GLY A 72 1.41 -3.67 -13.97
CA GLY A 72 1.98 -4.79 -13.21
C GLY A 72 1.10 -6.00 -12.89
N ARG A 73 -0.17 -6.05 -13.37
CA ARG A 73 -1.08 -7.19 -13.04
C ARG A 73 -1.83 -7.80 -14.22
N LEU A 74 -1.85 -7.13 -15.37
CA LEU A 74 -2.69 -7.50 -16.50
C LEU A 74 -2.02 -8.39 -17.55
N THR A 75 -0.91 -9.05 -17.21
CA THR A 75 -0.30 -10.08 -18.07
C THR A 75 -1.11 -11.39 -18.10
N ILE A 76 -2.27 -11.40 -17.45
CA ILE A 76 -3.19 -12.54 -17.37
C ILE A 76 -4.07 -12.69 -18.62
N ASP A 77 -4.20 -11.62 -19.43
CA ASP A 77 -4.95 -11.64 -20.69
C ASP A 77 -4.03 -11.39 -21.90
N ASP A 78 -4.19 -12.22 -22.92
CA ASP A 78 -3.49 -12.14 -24.20
C ASP A 78 -4.50 -11.76 -25.29
N PHE A 79 -4.39 -10.54 -25.81
CA PHE A 79 -5.23 -10.06 -26.90
C PHE A 79 -4.66 -10.46 -28.26
N VAL A 80 -5.54 -10.94 -29.15
CA VAL A 80 -5.22 -11.37 -30.52
C VAL A 80 -5.97 -10.48 -31.50
N ILE A 81 -5.24 -9.75 -32.35
CA ILE A 81 -5.78 -8.84 -33.37
C ILE A 81 -5.31 -9.32 -34.76
N ASP A 82 -6.19 -9.32 -35.76
CA ASP A 82 -5.88 -9.69 -37.15
C ASP A 82 -4.82 -8.77 -37.76
N ARG A 83 -5.03 -7.46 -37.65
CA ARG A 83 -4.17 -6.39 -38.16
C ARG A 83 -3.23 -5.82 -37.09
N ILE A 84 -2.53 -6.70 -36.36
CA ILE A 84 -1.63 -6.28 -35.26
C ILE A 84 -0.51 -5.33 -35.73
N ASP A 85 -0.13 -5.37 -37.00
CA ASP A 85 0.90 -4.50 -37.59
C ASP A 85 0.40 -3.07 -37.82
N ASP A 86 -0.92 -2.86 -37.80
CA ASP A 86 -1.56 -1.55 -37.93
C ASP A 86 -1.80 -0.83 -36.58
N VAL A 87 -1.55 -1.51 -35.47
CA VAL A 87 -1.68 -0.95 -34.12
C VAL A 87 -0.31 -0.79 -33.46
N SER A 88 -0.21 0.12 -32.50
CA SER A 88 0.98 0.32 -31.67
C SER A 88 0.70 -0.01 -30.22
N ASP A 89 1.70 -0.49 -29.48
CA ASP A 89 1.61 -0.62 -28.04
C ASP A 89 2.03 0.70 -27.37
N PRO A 90 1.11 1.42 -26.69
CA PRO A 90 1.37 2.76 -26.16
C PRO A 90 2.29 2.76 -24.92
N MET A 91 2.48 1.61 -24.26
CA MET A 91 3.23 1.50 -23.01
C MET A 91 4.56 0.74 -23.17
N LEU A 92 4.86 0.23 -24.37
CA LEU A 92 6.03 -0.60 -24.61
C LEU A 92 7.35 0.12 -24.27
N ASP A 93 7.51 1.37 -24.70
CA ASP A 93 8.70 2.18 -24.43
C ASP A 93 8.89 2.42 -22.91
N TYR A 94 7.78 2.62 -22.18
CA TYR A 94 7.80 2.77 -20.73
C TYR A 94 8.27 1.49 -20.03
N PHE A 95 7.68 0.34 -20.35
CA PHE A 95 8.06 -0.94 -19.74
C PHE A 95 9.47 -1.39 -20.11
N GLY A 96 9.88 -1.16 -21.37
CA GLY A 96 11.24 -1.44 -21.83
C GLY A 96 12.30 -0.49 -21.27
N SER A 97 11.93 0.61 -20.63
CA SER A 97 12.85 1.51 -19.94
C SER A 97 13.12 1.03 -18.50
N ILE A 98 13.48 1.93 -17.59
CA ILE A 98 13.58 1.65 -16.14
C ILE A 98 12.17 1.53 -15.50
N GLY A 99 11.08 1.49 -16.29
CA GLY A 99 9.70 1.45 -15.81
C GLY A 99 9.49 0.35 -14.77
N GLY A 100 9.31 0.76 -13.51
CA GLY A 100 8.99 -0.16 -12.43
C GLY A 100 7.63 -0.80 -12.66
N TYR A 101 7.52 -2.08 -12.32
CA TYR A 101 6.23 -2.77 -12.22
C TYR A 101 5.74 -2.67 -10.78
N ILE A 102 4.47 -2.36 -10.57
CA ILE A 102 3.85 -2.48 -9.25
C ILE A 102 3.32 -3.91 -9.12
N GLY A 103 4.08 -4.76 -8.44
CA GLY A 103 3.62 -6.08 -8.03
C GLY A 103 2.52 -5.96 -6.98
N GLY A 104 1.32 -6.47 -7.28
CA GLY A 104 0.24 -6.64 -6.30
C GLY A 104 -0.61 -5.39 -6.02
N GLY A 105 -1.81 -5.65 -5.47
CA GLY A 105 -2.87 -4.74 -4.98
C GLY A 105 -4.27 -5.32 -5.22
N LEU A 106 -5.33 -4.58 -4.87
CA LEU A 106 -6.71 -5.11 -4.76
C LEU A 106 -7.14 -5.88 -6.03
N ARG A 107 -7.54 -7.15 -5.81
CA ARG A 107 -8.15 -8.03 -6.81
C ARG A 107 -9.47 -8.53 -6.23
N GLY A 108 -10.54 -8.46 -7.00
CA GLY A 108 -11.78 -9.13 -6.63
C GLY A 108 -11.70 -10.57 -7.13
N MET A 109 -11.86 -11.56 -6.25
CA MET A 109 -12.01 -12.96 -6.67
C MET A 109 -13.50 -13.30 -6.68
N GLY A 110 -13.99 -13.87 -7.77
CA GLY A 110 -15.39 -14.30 -7.90
C GLY A 110 -15.49 -15.80 -8.13
N ALA A 111 -16.38 -16.49 -7.40
CA ALA A 111 -16.75 -17.87 -7.74
C ALA A 111 -17.56 -17.89 -9.04
N LEU A 112 -17.23 -18.80 -9.95
CA LEU A 112 -17.95 -18.98 -11.21
C LEU A 112 -19.16 -19.90 -11.03
N GLY A 113 -20.24 -19.55 -11.74
CA GLY A 113 -21.44 -20.36 -11.90
C GLY A 113 -22.11 -20.01 -13.23
N GLU A 114 -23.39 -20.36 -13.38
CA GLU A 114 -24.15 -20.09 -14.60
C GLU A 114 -24.29 -18.58 -14.87
N LYS A 115 -24.47 -17.78 -13.81
CA LYS A 115 -24.45 -16.32 -13.91
C LYS A 115 -23.02 -15.85 -14.19
N PRO A 116 -22.76 -15.13 -15.29
CA PRO A 116 -21.42 -14.69 -15.62
C PRO A 116 -20.85 -13.68 -14.61
N PHE A 117 -19.55 -13.77 -14.39
CA PHE A 117 -18.74 -12.75 -13.73
C PHE A 117 -18.10 -11.86 -14.80
N THR A 118 -18.36 -10.56 -14.75
CA THR A 118 -17.90 -9.60 -15.76
C THR A 118 -16.67 -8.83 -15.30
N VAL A 119 -15.61 -8.87 -16.10
CA VAL A 119 -14.43 -8.00 -15.97
C VAL A 119 -14.49 -6.93 -17.04
N LYS A 120 -14.51 -5.65 -16.63
CA LYS A 120 -14.51 -4.50 -17.55
C LYS A 120 -13.10 -3.97 -17.73
N LEU A 121 -12.68 -3.81 -18.98
CA LEU A 121 -11.35 -3.33 -19.36
C LEU A 121 -11.45 -2.26 -20.46
N GLU A 122 -10.38 -1.50 -20.65
CA GLU A 122 -10.23 -0.56 -21.76
C GLU A 122 -9.11 -1.06 -22.67
N LEU A 123 -9.43 -1.36 -23.93
CA LEU A 123 -8.45 -1.94 -24.86
C LEU A 123 -7.26 -1.00 -25.13
N ASN A 124 -7.46 0.30 -24.93
CA ASN A 124 -6.46 1.36 -25.07
C ASN A 124 -5.24 1.20 -24.14
N GLU A 125 -5.35 0.43 -23.06
CA GLU A 125 -4.21 0.08 -22.20
C GLU A 125 -3.20 -0.85 -22.90
N TRP A 126 -3.64 -1.59 -23.93
CA TRP A 126 -2.78 -2.49 -24.70
C TRP A 126 -2.43 -1.96 -26.09
N PHE A 127 -3.36 -1.27 -26.76
CA PHE A 127 -3.18 -0.87 -28.15
C PHE A 127 -3.71 0.52 -28.45
N ARG A 128 -2.97 1.25 -29.28
CA ARG A 128 -3.42 2.46 -29.96
C ARG A 128 -3.73 2.14 -31.42
N PHE A 129 -4.92 2.53 -31.86
CA PHE A 129 -5.45 2.29 -33.19
C PHE A 129 -5.41 3.59 -34.01
N ASP A 130 -4.35 3.78 -34.79
CA ASP A 130 -4.17 5.00 -35.58
C ASP A 130 -4.69 4.87 -37.03
N LYS A 131 -4.74 3.64 -37.56
CA LYS A 131 -5.15 3.39 -38.95
C LYS A 131 -6.63 3.02 -39.03
N PRO A 132 -7.41 3.62 -39.95
CA PRO A 132 -8.82 3.30 -40.10
C PRO A 132 -9.05 1.90 -40.70
N GLY A 133 -10.28 1.43 -40.53
CA GLY A 133 -10.81 0.19 -41.09
C GLY A 133 -11.24 -0.81 -40.02
N TRP A 134 -11.59 -2.00 -40.49
CA TRP A 134 -12.10 -3.08 -39.65
C TRP A 134 -10.98 -3.86 -38.98
N TYR A 135 -11.20 -4.22 -37.71
CA TYR A 135 -10.32 -5.02 -36.86
C TYR A 135 -11.12 -6.15 -36.21
N THR A 136 -10.48 -7.30 -36.04
CA THR A 136 -11.04 -8.45 -35.34
C THR A 136 -10.23 -8.74 -34.09
N LEU A 137 -10.91 -8.91 -32.96
CA LEU A 137 -10.32 -9.12 -31.64
C LEU A 137 -10.79 -10.45 -31.02
N ALA A 138 -9.87 -11.15 -30.37
CA ALA A 138 -10.18 -12.22 -29.42
C ALA A 138 -9.21 -12.19 -28.24
N VAL A 139 -9.55 -12.89 -27.16
CA VAL A 139 -8.77 -12.93 -25.91
C VAL A 139 -8.48 -14.37 -25.52
N LYS A 140 -7.23 -14.64 -25.10
CA LYS A 140 -6.89 -15.80 -24.27
C LYS A 140 -6.64 -15.32 -22.85
N SER A 141 -7.38 -15.85 -21.89
CA SER A 141 -7.27 -15.43 -20.49
C SER A 141 -6.77 -16.56 -19.60
N ARG A 142 -5.98 -16.19 -18.60
CA ARG A 142 -5.49 -17.05 -17.50
C ARG A 142 -6.06 -16.61 -16.14
N ARG A 143 -7.21 -15.94 -16.15
CA ARG A 143 -7.88 -15.45 -14.93
C ARG A 143 -8.55 -16.54 -14.10
N VAL A 144 -8.85 -17.70 -14.70
CA VAL A 144 -9.64 -18.75 -14.06
C VAL A 144 -8.73 -19.68 -13.28
N THR A 145 -9.12 -20.01 -12.04
CA THR A 145 -8.42 -20.96 -11.17
C THR A 145 -9.36 -22.09 -10.80
N ASP A 146 -8.88 -23.34 -10.88
CA ASP A 146 -9.56 -24.53 -10.38
C ASP A 146 -9.24 -24.72 -8.90
N GLU A 147 -10.25 -24.50 -8.05
CA GLU A 147 -10.17 -24.60 -6.60
C GLU A 147 -10.31 -26.04 -6.09
N SER A 148 -10.68 -26.98 -6.97
CA SER A 148 -10.90 -28.39 -6.59
C SER A 148 -9.63 -29.22 -6.49
N VAL A 149 -8.52 -28.71 -7.04
CA VAL A 149 -7.20 -29.35 -6.99
C VAL A 149 -6.27 -28.60 -6.05
N THR A 150 -5.29 -29.31 -5.47
CA THR A 150 -4.26 -28.73 -4.59
C THR A 150 -2.87 -29.16 -5.09
N PRO A 151 -1.96 -28.23 -5.45
CA PRO A 151 -2.17 -26.78 -5.49
C PRO A 151 -3.22 -26.38 -6.54
N HIS A 152 -3.91 -25.26 -6.31
CA HIS A 152 -4.90 -24.74 -7.24
C HIS A 152 -4.28 -24.48 -8.62
N ALA A 153 -5.02 -24.79 -9.68
CA ALA A 153 -4.49 -24.78 -11.04
C ALA A 153 -5.10 -23.66 -11.88
N VAL A 154 -4.26 -22.91 -12.60
CA VAL A 154 -4.73 -21.90 -13.57
C VAL A 154 -5.27 -22.57 -14.81
N VAL A 155 -6.49 -22.20 -15.22
CA VAL A 155 -7.17 -22.71 -16.41
C VAL A 155 -7.16 -21.63 -17.50
N ALA A 156 -6.48 -21.92 -18.61
CA ALA A 156 -6.47 -21.03 -19.76
C ALA A 156 -7.75 -21.19 -20.59
N VAL A 157 -8.42 -20.07 -20.89
CA VAL A 157 -9.68 -20.03 -21.66
C VAL A 157 -9.59 -19.04 -22.83
N ALA A 158 -10.38 -19.29 -23.86
CA ALA A 158 -10.43 -18.50 -25.09
C ALA A 158 -11.83 -17.90 -25.30
N SER A 159 -11.90 -16.66 -25.76
CA SER A 159 -13.16 -15.98 -26.08
C SER A 159 -13.67 -16.30 -27.50
N ASN A 160 -14.91 -15.90 -27.79
CA ASN A 160 -15.34 -15.61 -29.16
C ASN A 160 -14.55 -14.45 -29.78
N THR A 161 -14.70 -14.26 -31.09
CA THR A 161 -14.22 -13.06 -31.79
C THR A 161 -15.27 -11.95 -31.76
N VAL A 162 -14.80 -10.70 -31.79
CA VAL A 162 -15.62 -9.51 -32.04
C VAL A 162 -14.96 -8.67 -33.13
N THR A 163 -15.76 -7.97 -33.92
CA THR A 163 -15.28 -7.12 -35.02
C THR A 163 -15.78 -5.70 -34.83
N PHE A 164 -14.90 -4.71 -35.01
CA PHE A 164 -15.21 -3.30 -34.90
C PHE A 164 -14.42 -2.48 -35.92
N GLU A 165 -14.88 -1.27 -36.17
CA GLU A 165 -14.31 -0.33 -37.13
C GLU A 165 -13.68 0.85 -36.42
N ILE A 166 -12.47 1.22 -36.87
CA ILE A 166 -11.82 2.48 -36.56
C ILE A 166 -12.09 3.45 -37.71
N LEU A 167 -12.79 4.53 -37.43
CA LEU A 167 -13.09 5.57 -38.41
C LEU A 167 -11.85 6.43 -38.70
N PRO A 168 -11.83 7.22 -39.80
CA PRO A 168 -10.79 8.22 -40.00
C PRO A 168 -10.73 9.24 -38.85
N ARG A 169 -9.54 9.84 -38.65
CA ARG A 169 -9.36 10.95 -37.70
C ARG A 169 -10.25 12.13 -38.08
N ASP A 170 -10.76 12.80 -37.06
CA ASP A 170 -11.63 13.97 -37.17
C ASP A 170 -11.13 15.04 -36.20
N ALA A 171 -10.49 16.07 -36.74
CA ALA A 171 -9.88 17.13 -35.94
C ALA A 171 -10.90 17.92 -35.10
N THR A 172 -12.16 18.02 -35.57
CA THR A 172 -13.21 18.73 -34.83
C THR A 172 -13.67 17.92 -33.62
N TRP A 173 -13.81 16.61 -33.80
CA TRP A 173 -14.11 15.69 -32.70
C TRP A 173 -12.96 15.63 -31.70
N GLU A 174 -11.72 15.52 -32.17
CA GLU A 174 -10.54 15.47 -31.29
C GLU A 174 -10.41 16.74 -30.43
N ALA A 175 -10.65 17.92 -31.01
CA ALA A 175 -10.65 19.17 -30.26
C ALA A 175 -11.78 19.20 -29.20
N SER A 176 -12.98 18.72 -29.55
CA SER A 176 -14.10 18.61 -28.62
C SER A 176 -13.81 17.65 -27.45
N GLU A 177 -13.17 16.51 -27.73
CA GLU A 177 -12.79 15.54 -26.71
C GLU A 177 -11.72 16.08 -25.76
N LEU A 178 -10.72 16.83 -26.28
CA LEU A 178 -9.72 17.49 -25.44
C LEU A 178 -10.36 18.53 -24.51
N GLU A 179 -11.33 19.31 -25.01
CA GLU A 179 -12.09 20.26 -24.17
C GLU A 179 -12.95 19.56 -23.12
N SER A 180 -13.56 18.43 -23.45
CA SER A 180 -14.29 17.61 -22.48
C SER A 180 -13.36 17.05 -21.40
N ALA A 181 -12.18 16.55 -21.78
CA ALA A 181 -11.15 16.11 -20.84
C ALA A 181 -10.71 17.25 -19.90
N ARG A 182 -10.43 18.45 -20.44
CA ARG A 182 -10.09 19.65 -19.65
C ARG A 182 -11.17 19.97 -18.62
N ARG A 183 -12.43 20.03 -19.05
CA ARG A 183 -13.57 20.31 -18.16
C ARG A 183 -13.70 19.29 -17.03
N LEU A 184 -13.53 18.00 -17.32
CA LEU A 184 -13.61 16.94 -16.31
C LEU A 184 -12.49 17.05 -15.26
N ILE A 185 -11.29 17.41 -15.68
CA ILE A 185 -10.15 17.65 -14.78
C ILE A 185 -10.39 18.90 -13.93
N ASP A 186 -10.79 20.00 -14.57
CA ASP A 186 -10.96 21.31 -13.91
C ASP A 186 -12.17 21.35 -12.96
N ALA A 187 -13.16 20.48 -13.15
CA ALA A 187 -14.32 20.37 -12.28
C ALA A 187 -13.98 19.93 -10.84
N LYS A 188 -12.77 19.40 -10.57
CA LYS A 188 -12.22 19.09 -9.24
C LYS A 188 -13.15 18.29 -8.30
N GLN A 189 -14.13 17.55 -8.82
CA GLN A 189 -15.04 16.77 -7.98
C GLN A 189 -14.36 15.47 -7.50
N PRO A 190 -14.21 15.25 -6.18
CA PRO A 190 -13.74 13.98 -5.66
C PRO A 190 -14.80 12.87 -5.85
N PRO A 191 -14.43 11.60 -6.10
CA PRO A 191 -13.08 11.07 -6.37
C PRO A 191 -12.92 10.44 -7.78
N VAL A 192 -13.85 10.64 -8.72
CA VAL A 192 -13.87 9.90 -10.01
C VAL A 192 -13.72 10.77 -11.27
N GLY A 193 -14.17 12.04 -11.24
CA GLY A 193 -14.24 12.88 -12.45
C GLY A 193 -12.90 13.22 -13.10
N ALA A 194 -11.91 13.65 -12.29
CA ALA A 194 -10.61 14.06 -12.81
C ALA A 194 -9.84 12.91 -13.47
N ARG A 195 -9.92 11.69 -12.91
CA ARG A 195 -9.27 10.51 -13.48
C ARG A 195 -9.85 10.14 -14.85
N GLY A 196 -11.16 10.26 -15.03
CA GLY A 196 -11.80 10.08 -16.32
C GLY A 196 -11.25 11.04 -17.37
N GLY A 197 -11.18 12.33 -17.06
CA GLY A 197 -10.60 13.35 -17.95
C GLY A 197 -9.12 13.09 -18.28
N CYS A 198 -8.31 12.70 -17.29
CA CYS A 198 -6.90 12.38 -17.51
C CYS A 198 -6.70 11.15 -18.41
N ARG A 199 -7.54 10.11 -18.25
CA ARG A 199 -7.54 8.95 -19.16
C ARG A 199 -7.95 9.31 -20.59
N MET A 200 -9.00 10.13 -20.75
CA MET A 200 -9.39 10.62 -22.07
C MET A 200 -8.23 11.35 -22.76
N MET A 201 -7.56 12.25 -22.04
CA MET A 201 -6.42 13.01 -22.57
C MET A 201 -5.23 12.11 -22.93
N ARG A 202 -4.93 11.11 -22.09
CA ARG A 202 -3.88 10.10 -22.34
C ARG A 202 -4.10 9.36 -23.65
N PHE A 203 -5.32 8.93 -23.92
CA PHE A 203 -5.61 8.07 -25.07
C PHE A 203 -5.81 8.81 -26.38
N LEU A 204 -6.21 10.08 -26.34
CA LEU A 204 -6.55 10.88 -27.53
C LEU A 204 -5.45 10.91 -28.61
N GLY A 205 -4.18 10.80 -28.21
CA GLY A 205 -3.07 10.58 -29.15
C GLY A 205 -2.85 11.73 -30.14
N THR A 206 -3.24 12.96 -29.78
CA THR A 206 -2.99 14.19 -30.54
C THR A 206 -1.83 14.98 -29.95
N GLU A 207 -1.18 15.81 -30.77
CA GLU A 207 -0.12 16.70 -30.28
C GLU A 207 -0.68 17.72 -29.27
N ALA A 208 -1.89 18.25 -29.50
CA ALA A 208 -2.56 19.15 -28.57
C ALA A 208 -2.80 18.52 -27.19
N ALA A 209 -3.20 17.24 -27.14
CA ALA A 209 -3.32 16.52 -25.88
C ALA A 209 -1.96 16.34 -25.19
N ALA A 210 -0.90 16.02 -25.95
CA ALA A 210 0.45 15.90 -25.39
C ALA A 210 0.94 17.21 -24.76
N MET A 211 0.72 18.35 -25.42
CA MET A 211 1.10 19.66 -24.87
C MET A 211 0.30 20.01 -23.61
N GLU A 212 -1.00 19.69 -23.59
CA GLU A 212 -1.83 19.90 -22.40
C GLU A 212 -1.40 19.00 -21.23
N MET A 213 -1.03 17.74 -21.50
CA MET A 213 -0.48 16.84 -20.48
C MET A 213 0.81 17.42 -19.89
N ILE A 214 1.73 17.93 -20.71
CA ILE A 214 2.97 18.57 -20.22
C ILE A 214 2.66 19.76 -19.31
N ARG A 215 1.76 20.65 -19.74
CA ARG A 215 1.36 21.85 -18.99
C ARG A 215 0.79 21.52 -17.60
N ARG A 216 0.11 20.38 -17.46
CA ARG A 216 -0.49 19.93 -16.19
C ARG A 216 0.41 19.01 -15.37
N TYR A 217 1.44 18.45 -15.97
CA TYR A 217 2.26 17.40 -15.35
C TYR A 217 2.97 17.92 -14.09
N GLY A 218 2.66 17.33 -12.93
CA GLY A 218 3.21 17.74 -11.64
C GLY A 218 2.40 18.80 -10.90
N ALA A 219 1.56 19.57 -11.58
CA ALA A 219 0.62 20.50 -10.95
C ALA A 219 -0.61 19.77 -10.41
N ASP A 220 -1.06 18.74 -11.13
CA ASP A 220 -2.23 17.93 -10.84
C ASP A 220 -1.89 16.58 -10.17
N THR A 221 -0.68 16.41 -9.60
CA THR A 221 -0.29 15.19 -8.87
C THR A 221 -1.30 14.80 -7.80
N ASP A 222 -1.84 15.79 -7.09
CA ASP A 222 -2.82 15.56 -6.02
C ASP A 222 -4.14 14.98 -6.54
N GLN A 223 -4.44 15.17 -7.84
CA GLN A 223 -5.60 14.65 -8.57
C GLN A 223 -5.37 13.23 -9.13
N GLY A 224 -4.14 12.69 -9.03
CA GLY A 224 -3.81 11.34 -9.46
C GLY A 224 -3.56 11.17 -10.97
N CYS A 225 -3.34 12.26 -11.71
CA CYS A 225 -3.20 12.24 -13.17
C CYS A 225 -1.77 12.03 -13.69
N ASP A 226 -0.76 12.17 -12.84
CA ASP A 226 0.65 12.12 -13.25
C ASP A 226 1.02 10.83 -14.00
N PHE A 227 0.43 9.69 -13.63
CA PHE A 227 0.64 8.44 -14.36
C PHE A 227 0.04 8.51 -15.77
N ASP A 228 -1.19 9.01 -15.92
CA ASP A 228 -1.85 9.09 -17.22
C ASP A 228 -1.13 10.09 -18.14
N TYR A 229 -0.64 11.20 -17.60
CA TYR A 229 0.18 12.15 -18.35
C TYR A 229 1.49 11.53 -18.80
N MET A 230 2.24 10.90 -17.88
CA MET A 230 3.46 10.17 -18.22
C MET A 230 3.20 9.17 -19.34
N ALA A 231 2.20 8.29 -19.17
CA ALA A 231 1.86 7.26 -20.14
C ALA A 231 1.48 7.83 -21.51
N GLY A 232 0.72 8.93 -21.55
CA GLY A 232 0.37 9.61 -22.78
C GLY A 232 1.57 10.21 -23.50
N LEU A 233 2.55 10.74 -22.76
CA LEU A 233 3.79 11.29 -23.32
C LEU A 233 4.72 10.20 -23.88
N PHE A 234 4.78 9.02 -23.24
CA PHE A 234 5.46 7.85 -23.82
C PHE A 234 4.79 7.35 -25.10
N SER A 235 3.46 7.43 -25.18
CA SER A 235 2.70 7.04 -26.37
C SER A 235 2.81 8.06 -27.51
N ALA A 236 3.13 9.32 -27.25
CA ALA A 236 3.06 10.40 -28.23
C ALA A 236 3.86 10.10 -29.52
N ALA A 237 3.23 10.33 -30.67
CA ALA A 237 3.85 10.07 -31.98
C ALA A 237 5.04 10.99 -32.26
N ASN A 238 4.93 12.28 -31.89
CA ASN A 238 5.96 13.29 -32.12
C ASN A 238 6.85 13.50 -30.87
N ARG A 239 7.72 12.53 -30.60
CA ARG A 239 8.63 12.57 -29.43
C ARG A 239 9.53 13.79 -29.41
N ALA A 240 10.01 14.25 -30.56
CA ALA A 240 10.86 15.45 -30.63
C ALA A 240 10.12 16.71 -30.17
N ALA A 241 8.84 16.87 -30.52
CA ALA A 241 8.03 17.97 -30.00
C ALA A 241 7.78 17.83 -28.49
N VAL A 242 7.48 16.62 -27.99
CA VAL A 242 7.30 16.37 -26.56
C VAL A 242 8.56 16.70 -25.75
N VAL A 243 9.73 16.23 -26.18
CA VAL A 243 11.01 16.52 -25.51
C VAL A 243 11.25 18.02 -25.46
N ARG A 244 11.14 18.73 -26.60
CA ARG A 244 11.32 20.20 -26.64
C ARG A 244 10.35 20.95 -25.73
N ALA A 245 9.08 20.54 -25.71
CA ALA A 245 8.06 21.19 -24.87
C ALA A 245 8.34 20.94 -23.38
N MET A 246 8.77 19.74 -23.01
CA MET A 246 9.19 19.43 -21.64
C MET A 246 10.46 20.18 -21.23
N GLU A 247 11.44 20.33 -22.13
CA GLU A 247 12.63 21.17 -21.91
C GLU A 247 12.25 22.64 -21.66
N GLY A 248 11.31 23.17 -22.44
CA GLY A 248 10.74 24.50 -22.21
C GLY A 248 10.09 24.63 -20.82
N GLY A 249 9.40 23.58 -20.37
CA GLY A 249 8.77 23.53 -19.05
C GLY A 249 9.74 23.57 -17.87
N LEU A 250 11.01 23.18 -18.06
CA LEU A 250 12.03 23.35 -17.01
C LEU A 250 12.20 24.82 -16.63
N ASN A 251 12.19 25.71 -17.63
CA ASN A 251 12.38 27.15 -17.48
C ASN A 251 11.07 27.93 -17.27
N ALA A 252 9.92 27.29 -17.47
CA ALA A 252 8.62 27.94 -17.26
C ALA A 252 8.39 28.27 -15.78
N ALA A 253 7.97 29.51 -15.51
CA ALA A 253 7.80 30.04 -14.16
C ALA A 253 6.67 29.33 -13.38
N ASP A 254 5.59 28.95 -14.07
CA ASP A 254 4.40 28.34 -13.48
C ASP A 254 4.43 26.80 -13.49
N GLN A 255 5.38 26.18 -14.21
CA GLN A 255 5.51 24.74 -14.31
C GLN A 255 6.25 24.16 -13.10
N PRO A 256 5.57 23.41 -12.20
CA PRO A 256 6.26 22.58 -11.22
C PRO A 256 6.97 21.41 -11.92
N VAL A 257 8.17 21.08 -11.46
CA VAL A 257 8.96 19.98 -12.01
C VAL A 257 9.14 18.90 -10.93
N THR A 258 8.46 17.77 -11.12
CA THR A 258 8.52 16.64 -10.19
C THR A 258 9.60 15.64 -10.57
N GLY A 259 9.91 14.69 -9.70
CA GLY A 259 10.83 13.61 -10.06
C GLY A 259 10.30 12.72 -11.20
N SER A 260 8.98 12.60 -11.33
CA SER A 260 8.35 11.90 -12.44
C SER A 260 8.53 12.69 -13.75
N TYR A 261 8.37 14.01 -13.72
CA TYR A 261 8.61 14.89 -14.87
C TYR A 261 10.04 14.76 -15.41
N LEU A 262 11.04 14.91 -14.53
CA LEU A 262 12.46 14.79 -14.91
C LEU A 262 12.79 13.41 -15.47
N ARG A 263 12.28 12.34 -14.85
CA ARG A 263 12.52 10.97 -15.31
C ARG A 263 11.89 10.72 -16.66
N THR A 264 10.67 11.17 -16.88
CA THR A 264 9.98 11.06 -18.18
C THR A 264 10.75 11.83 -19.25
N LEU A 265 11.11 13.09 -19.00
CA LEU A 265 11.92 13.90 -19.94
C LEU A 265 13.24 13.20 -20.28
N SER A 266 13.99 12.79 -19.26
CA SER A 266 15.29 12.11 -19.45
C SER A 266 15.15 10.83 -20.28
N THR A 267 14.11 10.03 -20.01
CA THR A 267 13.87 8.78 -20.73
C THR A 267 13.51 9.03 -22.19
N LEU A 268 12.61 9.98 -22.46
CA LEU A 268 12.22 10.34 -23.82
C LEU A 268 13.37 10.99 -24.60
N SER A 269 14.21 11.78 -23.95
CA SER A 269 15.40 12.38 -24.55
C SER A 269 16.44 11.33 -24.92
N VAL A 270 16.76 10.38 -24.03
CA VAL A 270 17.70 9.30 -24.35
C VAL A 270 17.16 8.43 -25.49
N TYR A 271 15.87 8.08 -25.50
CA TYR A 271 15.27 7.35 -26.63
C TYR A 271 15.22 8.15 -27.93
N LEU A 272 15.20 9.49 -27.88
CA LEU A 272 15.28 10.33 -29.06
C LEU A 272 16.70 10.34 -29.64
N GLN A 273 17.72 10.35 -28.77
CA GLN A 273 19.14 10.31 -29.15
C GLN A 273 19.60 8.91 -29.57
N HIS A 274 19.02 7.88 -28.96
CA HIS A 274 19.32 6.47 -29.17
C HIS A 274 18.06 5.67 -29.49
N PRO A 275 17.48 5.81 -30.71
CA PRO A 275 16.29 5.08 -31.11
C PRO A 275 16.44 3.56 -31.04
N GLU A 276 17.67 3.05 -31.17
CA GLU A 276 18.02 1.63 -31.10
C GLU A 276 17.79 1.00 -29.72
N PHE A 277 17.70 1.79 -28.65
CA PHE A 277 17.38 1.28 -27.30
C PHE A 277 15.89 1.04 -27.09
N ARG A 278 15.04 1.54 -28.00
CA ARG A 278 13.60 1.35 -27.90
C ARG A 278 13.23 -0.10 -28.22
N PRO A 279 12.32 -0.73 -27.46
CA PRO A 279 11.85 -2.06 -27.82
C PRO A 279 11.13 -2.03 -29.18
N ALA A 280 11.41 -3.03 -30.01
CA ALA A 280 10.75 -3.16 -31.30
C ALA A 280 9.24 -3.43 -31.14
N GLN A 281 8.41 -2.75 -31.91
CA GLN A 281 6.94 -2.92 -31.94
C GLN A 281 6.55 -4.11 -32.83
N THR A 282 6.88 -5.32 -32.41
CA THR A 282 6.60 -6.58 -33.14
C THR A 282 5.35 -7.26 -32.59
N ARG A 283 4.87 -8.29 -33.31
CA ARG A 283 3.73 -9.12 -32.86
C ARG A 283 4.01 -9.82 -31.52
N GLU A 284 5.28 -10.13 -31.22
CA GLU A 284 5.71 -10.81 -30.00
C GLU A 284 5.79 -9.86 -28.79
N THR A 285 6.03 -8.57 -29.03
CA THR A 285 6.22 -7.58 -27.96
C THR A 285 4.94 -6.81 -27.65
N LYS A 286 4.12 -6.49 -28.65
CA LYS A 286 2.87 -5.73 -28.49
C LYS A 286 1.90 -6.44 -27.54
N GLY A 287 1.33 -5.68 -26.62
CA GLY A 287 0.41 -6.19 -25.60
C GLY A 287 1.08 -7.03 -24.50
N ARG A 288 2.41 -7.19 -24.51
CA ARG A 288 3.19 -7.94 -23.51
C ARG A 288 3.94 -7.03 -22.55
N LEU A 289 4.05 -7.44 -21.29
CA LEU A 289 4.94 -6.76 -20.35
C LEU A 289 6.38 -7.20 -20.64
N ILE A 290 7.25 -6.26 -21.01
CA ILE A 290 8.68 -6.49 -21.17
C ILE A 290 9.38 -5.74 -20.06
N ALA A 291 9.96 -6.46 -19.10
CA ALA A 291 10.76 -5.86 -18.04
C ALA A 291 12.24 -5.86 -18.44
N GLY A 292 12.90 -4.70 -18.33
CA GLY A 292 14.36 -4.59 -18.48
C GLY A 292 14.84 -4.60 -19.94
N GLY A 293 14.50 -3.57 -20.70
CA GLY A 293 15.04 -3.36 -22.05
C GLY A 293 16.46 -2.78 -22.03
N GLU A 294 16.96 -2.39 -23.21
CA GLU A 294 18.36 -1.95 -23.36
C GLU A 294 18.66 -0.67 -22.55
N LEU A 295 17.72 0.28 -22.53
CA LEU A 295 17.88 1.49 -21.74
C LEU A 295 18.01 1.21 -20.22
N SER A 296 17.35 0.18 -19.69
CA SER A 296 17.48 -0.20 -18.28
C SER A 296 18.89 -0.62 -17.90
N ARG A 297 19.72 -1.03 -18.88
CA ARG A 297 21.13 -1.40 -18.70
C ARG A 297 22.09 -0.21 -18.85
N ARG A 298 21.59 0.94 -19.31
CA ARG A 298 22.34 2.18 -19.58
C ARG A 298 22.04 3.24 -18.52
N THR A 299 22.27 2.87 -17.27
CA THR A 299 22.04 3.76 -16.11
C THR A 299 22.92 5.01 -16.18
N ASP A 300 24.11 4.91 -16.77
CA ASP A 300 25.03 6.00 -17.04
C ASP A 300 24.40 7.10 -17.91
N LEU A 301 23.73 6.72 -19.00
CA LEU A 301 23.06 7.68 -19.89
C LEU A 301 21.85 8.33 -19.22
N MET A 302 21.10 7.55 -18.44
CA MET A 302 19.95 8.06 -17.70
C MET A 302 20.37 9.02 -16.58
N ASP A 303 21.44 8.70 -15.85
CA ASP A 303 22.00 9.58 -14.81
C ASP A 303 22.59 10.85 -15.43
N ALA A 304 23.25 10.76 -16.58
CA ALA A 304 23.76 11.91 -17.33
C ALA A 304 22.62 12.83 -17.80
N ALA A 305 21.56 12.27 -18.39
CA ALA A 305 20.39 13.04 -18.82
C ALA A 305 19.68 13.71 -17.64
N MET A 306 19.47 12.96 -16.54
CA MET A 306 18.90 13.50 -15.30
C MET A 306 19.76 14.63 -14.72
N SER A 307 21.09 14.52 -14.77
CA SER A 307 22.00 15.56 -14.31
C SER A 307 21.89 16.82 -15.15
N VAL A 308 21.90 16.71 -16.48
CA VAL A 308 21.79 17.86 -17.39
C VAL A 308 20.50 18.62 -17.15
N TYR A 309 19.36 17.92 -17.08
CA TYR A 309 18.08 18.56 -16.83
C TYR A 309 17.94 19.08 -15.39
N GLY A 310 18.59 18.43 -14.43
CA GLY A 310 18.68 18.92 -13.05
C GLY A 310 19.45 20.25 -12.94
N ASP A 311 20.55 20.40 -13.67
CA ASP A 311 21.35 21.64 -13.68
C ASP A 311 20.56 22.80 -14.32
N ILE A 312 19.85 22.54 -15.43
CA ILE A 312 18.95 23.52 -16.06
C ILE A 312 17.85 23.95 -15.09
N LEU A 313 17.20 22.98 -14.44
CA LEU A 313 16.14 23.26 -13.46
C LEU A 313 16.67 24.10 -12.30
N THR A 314 17.87 23.78 -11.80
CA THR A 314 18.53 24.51 -10.70
C THR A 314 18.73 25.97 -11.06
N ALA A 315 19.20 26.26 -12.27
CA ALA A 315 19.39 27.63 -12.75
C ALA A 315 18.05 28.40 -12.85
N ALA A 316 16.95 27.73 -13.22
CA ALA A 316 15.63 28.34 -13.35
C ALA A 316 14.83 28.46 -12.03
N MET A 317 15.36 27.96 -10.91
CA MET A 317 14.59 27.87 -9.64
C MET A 317 14.10 29.21 -9.10
N LEU A 318 14.86 30.28 -9.31
CA LEU A 318 14.51 31.62 -8.81
C LEU A 318 13.40 32.28 -9.63
N ASP A 319 13.27 31.93 -10.90
CA ASP A 319 12.26 32.47 -11.80
C ASP A 319 10.91 31.76 -11.66
N LYS A 320 10.86 30.65 -10.91
CA LYS A 320 9.62 29.93 -10.64
C LYS A 320 8.74 30.68 -9.65
N THR A 321 7.45 30.68 -9.94
CA THR A 321 6.38 31.08 -9.00
C THR A 321 6.53 30.32 -7.68
N ASP A 322 6.09 30.93 -6.58
CA ASP A 322 6.25 30.38 -5.23
C ASP A 322 5.71 28.93 -5.13
N ARG A 323 4.52 28.68 -5.70
CA ARG A 323 3.91 27.35 -5.75
C ARG A 323 4.74 26.35 -6.57
N ALA A 324 5.16 26.70 -7.79
CA ALA A 324 5.94 25.81 -8.64
C ALA A 324 7.32 25.50 -8.02
N ARG A 325 7.94 26.52 -7.43
CA ARG A 325 9.20 26.41 -6.69
C ARG A 325 9.07 25.46 -5.50
N ALA A 326 8.04 25.62 -4.68
CA ALA A 326 7.81 24.78 -3.51
C ALA A 326 7.62 23.29 -3.88
N ILE A 327 6.79 23.00 -4.88
CA ILE A 327 6.57 21.61 -5.36
C ILE A 327 7.88 21.02 -5.87
N THR A 328 8.64 21.80 -6.66
CA THR A 328 9.92 21.36 -7.22
C THR A 328 10.96 21.06 -6.13
N LEU A 329 11.08 21.92 -5.11
CA LEU A 329 11.98 21.71 -3.97
C LEU A 329 11.61 20.45 -3.18
N ALA A 330 10.31 20.20 -2.96
CA ALA A 330 9.84 19.02 -2.23
C ALA A 330 10.20 17.71 -2.96
N GLU A 331 10.05 17.70 -4.28
CA GLU A 331 10.37 16.55 -5.13
C GLU A 331 11.88 16.31 -5.25
N ALA A 332 12.67 17.38 -5.36
CA ALA A 332 14.14 17.29 -5.38
C ALA A 332 14.69 16.68 -4.07
N GLN A 333 14.14 17.10 -2.92
CA GLN A 333 14.52 16.55 -1.62
C GLN A 333 14.18 15.05 -1.52
N ALA A 334 13.03 14.63 -2.02
CA ALA A 334 12.62 13.22 -2.01
C ALA A 334 13.52 12.33 -2.91
N LEU A 335 14.00 12.86 -4.04
CA LEU A 335 14.96 12.18 -4.91
C LEU A 335 16.33 12.04 -4.26
N ALA A 336 16.85 13.11 -3.65
CA ALA A 336 18.13 13.15 -2.95
C ALA A 336 18.30 12.00 -1.95
N GLN A 337 17.25 11.71 -1.19
CA GLN A 337 17.26 10.67 -0.17
C GLN A 337 17.31 9.26 -0.74
N ARG A 338 16.67 9.04 -1.89
CA ARG A 338 16.66 7.73 -2.55
C ARG A 338 17.98 7.47 -3.27
N GLN A 339 18.64 8.52 -3.72
CA GLN A 339 19.89 8.45 -4.49
C GLN A 339 20.82 9.57 -4.00
N PRO A 340 21.66 9.34 -2.98
CA PRO A 340 22.57 10.37 -2.45
C PRO A 340 23.57 10.91 -3.49
N SER A 341 23.84 10.13 -4.54
CA SER A 341 24.64 10.54 -5.70
C SER A 341 23.91 11.52 -6.63
N ALA A 342 22.58 11.59 -6.57
CA ALA A 342 21.81 12.61 -7.27
C ALA A 342 22.02 13.93 -6.52
N ARG A 343 22.76 14.87 -7.16
CA ARG A 343 22.94 16.23 -6.64
C ARG A 343 21.57 16.87 -6.45
N SER A 344 21.13 17.05 -5.21
CA SER A 344 19.88 17.76 -4.94
C SER A 344 20.14 19.25 -4.93
N ALA A 345 19.49 19.97 -5.84
CA ALA A 345 19.50 21.43 -5.94
C ALA A 345 18.86 22.16 -4.74
N ALA A 346 18.10 21.45 -3.91
CA ALA A 346 17.30 22.04 -2.84
C ALA A 346 18.00 21.91 -1.48
N SER A 347 18.27 23.03 -0.81
CA SER A 347 18.59 23.00 0.62
C SER A 347 17.31 22.77 1.43
N ARG A 348 17.41 22.01 2.52
CA ARG A 348 16.29 21.76 3.44
C ARG A 348 15.61 23.05 3.92
N ASP A 349 16.41 24.08 4.16
CA ASP A 349 15.93 25.38 4.64
C ASP A 349 15.14 26.15 3.57
N GLN A 350 15.51 26.03 2.29
CA GLN A 350 14.71 26.60 1.19
C GLN A 350 13.34 25.92 1.09
N LEU A 351 13.28 24.60 1.25
CA LEU A 351 12.00 23.89 1.28
C LEU A 351 11.17 24.29 2.51
N ALA A 352 11.80 24.45 3.67
CA ALA A 352 11.12 24.91 4.89
C ALA A 352 10.54 26.33 4.71
N ALA A 353 11.28 27.23 4.05
CA ALA A 353 10.82 28.59 3.76
C ALA A 353 9.64 28.61 2.78
N ALA A 354 9.65 27.74 1.77
CA ALA A 354 8.59 27.62 0.77
C ALA A 354 7.44 26.66 1.18
N PHE A 355 7.48 26.11 2.41
CA PHE A 355 6.61 25.01 2.81
C PHE A 355 5.11 25.36 2.71
N LEU A 356 4.73 26.58 3.09
CA LEU A 356 3.34 27.01 3.07
C LEU A 356 2.79 27.27 1.67
N ASP A 357 3.65 27.38 0.66
CA ASP A 357 3.26 27.55 -0.75
C ASP A 357 2.88 26.20 -1.41
N LEU A 358 3.14 25.08 -0.70
CA LEU A 358 2.72 23.75 -1.13
C LEU A 358 1.20 23.58 -1.03
N PRO A 359 0.59 22.73 -1.88
CA PRO A 359 -0.76 22.22 -1.66
C PRO A 359 -0.92 21.55 -0.28
N VAL A 360 -2.08 21.72 0.36
CA VAL A 360 -2.37 21.16 1.70
C VAL A 360 -2.07 19.66 1.80
N LYS A 361 -2.47 18.88 0.79
CA LYS A 361 -2.21 17.43 0.77
C LYS A 361 -0.71 17.09 0.80
N ARG A 362 0.11 17.87 0.08
CA ARG A 362 1.58 17.74 0.10
C ARG A 362 2.17 18.18 1.44
N GLN A 363 1.67 19.27 2.04
CA GLN A 363 2.06 19.69 3.39
C GLN A 363 1.78 18.58 4.42
N THR A 364 0.58 18.00 4.41
CA THR A 364 0.19 16.88 5.28
C THR A 364 1.11 15.67 5.08
N ASN A 365 1.31 15.22 3.84
CA ASN A 365 2.17 14.07 3.54
C ASN A 365 3.61 14.27 4.02
N LEU A 366 4.14 15.48 3.85
CA LEU A 366 5.47 15.85 4.32
C LEU A 366 5.57 15.82 5.85
N LEU A 367 4.58 16.39 6.55
CA LEU A 367 4.55 16.37 8.02
C LEU A 367 4.29 14.98 8.58
N GLU A 368 3.51 14.13 7.92
CA GLU A 368 3.16 12.81 8.42
C GLU A 368 4.23 11.76 8.11
N TYR A 369 4.60 11.61 6.84
CA TYR A 369 5.40 10.48 6.37
C TYR A 369 6.85 10.83 6.05
N GLN A 370 7.18 12.12 5.86
CA GLN A 370 8.51 12.56 5.42
C GLN A 370 9.12 13.60 6.37
N TRP A 371 8.71 13.61 7.64
CA TRP A 371 9.09 14.68 8.55
C TRP A 371 10.61 14.85 8.71
N ARG A 372 11.36 13.75 8.73
CA ARG A 372 12.83 13.76 8.84
C ARG A 372 13.54 14.56 7.75
N THR A 373 12.92 14.64 6.57
CA THR A 373 13.49 15.37 5.44
C THR A 373 13.44 16.89 5.66
N LEU A 374 12.61 17.37 6.60
CA LEU A 374 12.31 18.78 6.87
C LEU A 374 12.70 19.21 8.29
N ALA A 375 12.45 18.38 9.31
CA ALA A 375 13.40 18.07 10.39
C ALA A 375 14.19 19.17 11.12
N GLY A 376 13.75 20.42 11.32
CA GLY A 376 14.52 21.34 12.18
C GLY A 376 14.06 22.78 12.28
N PRO A 377 14.90 23.68 12.86
CA PRO A 377 14.49 25.01 13.30
C PRO A 377 13.85 25.89 12.22
N ALA A 378 14.29 25.76 10.96
CA ALA A 378 13.72 26.49 9.82
C ALA A 378 12.22 26.23 9.60
N MET A 379 11.68 25.10 10.09
CA MET A 379 10.25 24.78 10.01
C MET A 379 9.40 25.49 11.07
N LEU A 380 9.98 25.98 12.16
CA LEU A 380 9.22 26.57 13.28
C LEU A 380 8.24 27.67 12.84
N PRO A 381 8.59 28.62 11.94
CA PRO A 381 7.65 29.64 11.46
C PRO A 381 6.43 29.04 10.72
N ALA A 382 6.65 28.03 9.88
CA ALA A 382 5.58 27.36 9.15
C ALA A 382 4.66 26.58 10.09
N LEU A 383 5.22 25.84 11.06
CA LEU A 383 4.46 25.10 12.07
C LEU A 383 3.57 26.03 12.90
N ARG A 384 4.12 27.15 13.39
CA ARG A 384 3.35 28.15 14.16
C ARG A 384 2.18 28.72 13.36
N ARG A 385 2.39 29.04 12.08
CA ARG A 385 1.34 29.52 11.18
C ARG A 385 0.23 28.48 10.97
N LEU A 386 0.60 27.21 10.76
CA LEU A 386 -0.39 26.14 10.62
C LEU A 386 -1.19 25.90 11.89
N ILE A 387 -0.58 26.03 13.06
CA ILE A 387 -1.27 25.89 14.35
C ILE A 387 -2.23 27.07 14.59
N ALA A 388 -1.83 28.29 14.19
CA ALA A 388 -2.62 29.51 14.36
C ALA A 388 -3.77 29.64 13.34
N ALA A 389 -3.68 29.01 12.18
CA ALA A 389 -4.74 29.04 11.17
C ALA A 389 -6.01 28.31 11.67
N ALA A 390 -7.18 28.93 11.48
CA ALA A 390 -8.46 28.35 11.88
C ALA A 390 -8.70 27.00 11.17
N PRO A 391 -9.27 25.99 11.85
CA PRO A 391 -9.43 24.66 11.29
C PRO A 391 -10.36 24.71 10.07
N THR A 392 -9.81 24.46 8.88
CA THR A 392 -10.61 24.07 7.72
C THR A 392 -11.04 22.62 7.89
N ASP A 393 -12.16 22.22 7.29
CA ASP A 393 -12.79 20.90 7.42
C ASP A 393 -11.94 19.69 6.97
N ALA A 394 -10.66 19.89 6.62
CA ALA A 394 -9.72 18.84 6.29
C ALA A 394 -8.97 18.36 7.57
N PRO A 395 -9.01 17.05 7.89
CA PRO A 395 -8.20 16.52 8.99
C PRO A 395 -6.70 16.84 8.82
N SER A 396 -6.01 16.97 9.95
CA SER A 396 -4.56 16.71 10.17
C SER A 396 -3.51 17.82 10.05
N ALA A 397 -3.62 18.89 9.24
CA ALA A 397 -2.45 19.78 9.04
C ALA A 397 -2.00 20.49 10.33
N ALA A 398 -2.94 21.07 11.08
CA ALA A 398 -2.63 21.76 12.33
C ALA A 398 -2.32 20.80 13.50
N ASP A 399 -2.91 19.60 13.51
CA ASP A 399 -2.61 18.55 14.50
C ASP A 399 -1.20 18.00 14.29
N LEU A 400 -0.85 17.67 13.04
CA LEU A 400 0.51 17.28 12.66
C LEU A 400 1.50 18.41 12.96
N ALA A 401 1.16 19.66 12.65
CA ALA A 401 2.04 20.79 12.96
C ALA A 401 2.30 20.92 14.46
N LEU A 402 1.27 20.75 15.30
CA LEU A 402 1.42 20.74 16.77
C LEU A 402 2.30 19.58 17.24
N ARG A 403 2.13 18.39 16.67
CA ARG A 403 2.99 17.22 16.94
C ARG A 403 4.44 17.51 16.59
N ARG A 404 4.69 18.13 15.44
CA ARG A 404 6.05 18.45 14.97
C ARG A 404 6.66 19.60 15.75
N LEU A 405 5.85 20.57 16.21
CA LEU A 405 6.29 21.59 17.16
C LEU A 405 6.74 20.95 18.47
N ALA A 406 6.01 19.97 19.00
CA ALA A 406 6.40 19.26 20.23
C ALA A 406 7.76 18.54 20.11
N GLN A 407 8.15 18.13 18.91
CA GLN A 407 9.47 17.52 18.66
C GLN A 407 10.60 18.54 18.57
N LEU A 408 10.34 19.77 18.09
CA LEU A 408 11.38 20.80 17.89
C LEU A 408 11.45 21.84 19.03
N ALA A 409 10.33 22.12 19.66
CA ALA A 409 10.14 23.14 20.70
C ALA A 409 9.11 22.65 21.74
N PRO A 410 9.47 21.64 22.57
CA PRO A 410 8.54 21.00 23.50
C PRO A 410 7.93 21.97 24.52
N ASP A 411 8.70 22.95 24.99
CA ASP A 411 8.24 23.94 25.96
C ASP A 411 7.18 24.88 25.36
N GLU A 412 7.31 25.21 24.08
CA GLU A 412 6.31 26.00 23.34
C GLU A 412 5.04 25.17 23.05
N ALA A 413 5.21 23.89 22.71
CA ALA A 413 4.10 23.02 22.35
C ALA A 413 3.24 22.59 23.55
N ARG A 414 3.84 22.36 24.73
CA ARG A 414 3.14 21.87 25.93
C ARG A 414 1.87 22.67 26.28
N PRO A 415 1.90 24.01 26.45
CA PRO A 415 0.69 24.77 26.76
C PRO A 415 -0.36 24.73 25.66
N LEU A 416 0.04 24.57 24.39
CA LEU A 416 -0.87 24.41 23.27
C LEU A 416 -1.57 23.04 23.29
N ILE A 417 -0.82 21.97 23.58
CA ILE A 417 -1.38 20.63 23.74
C ILE A 417 -2.36 20.58 24.92
N LEU A 418 -2.02 21.19 26.06
CA LEU A 418 -2.92 21.23 27.22
C LEU A 418 -4.25 21.95 26.90
N ARG A 419 -4.19 23.06 26.16
CA ARG A 419 -5.39 23.77 25.68
C ARG A 419 -6.23 22.90 24.74
N GLU A 420 -5.57 22.16 23.85
CA GLU A 420 -6.22 21.27 22.89
C GLU A 420 -6.80 20.02 23.57
N ILE A 421 -6.20 19.52 24.66
CA ILE A 421 -6.80 18.47 25.52
C ILE A 421 -8.06 18.99 26.22
N HIS A 422 -8.01 20.22 26.72
CA HIS A 422 -9.15 20.84 27.39
C HIS A 422 -10.35 21.01 26.44
N ASN A 423 -10.13 21.32 25.16
CA ASN A 423 -11.19 21.42 24.16
C ASN A 423 -10.68 20.95 22.78
N PRO A 424 -10.77 19.64 22.49
CA PRO A 424 -10.24 19.07 21.26
C PRO A 424 -10.98 19.58 20.02
N ARG A 425 -10.24 20.16 19.07
CA ARG A 425 -10.80 20.53 17.77
C ARG A 425 -11.09 19.30 16.92
N ARG A 426 -11.92 19.50 15.89
CA ARG A 426 -12.15 18.48 14.87
C ARG A 426 -10.83 18.08 14.21
N GLY A 427 -10.52 16.78 14.21
CA GLY A 427 -9.30 16.24 13.61
C GLY A 427 -8.07 16.19 14.52
N ALA A 428 -8.20 16.56 15.81
CA ALA A 428 -7.16 16.29 16.80
C ALA A 428 -6.97 14.78 17.00
N THR A 429 -5.72 14.36 17.26
CA THR A 429 -5.39 12.92 17.40
C THR A 429 -4.68 12.61 18.71
N LEU A 430 -4.86 11.37 19.21
CA LEU A 430 -4.17 10.91 20.41
C LEU A 430 -2.65 10.81 20.21
N LYS A 431 -2.17 10.60 18.97
CA LYS A 431 -0.73 10.65 18.66
C LYS A 431 -0.11 12.01 18.98
N THR A 432 -0.91 13.08 18.92
CA THR A 432 -0.48 14.45 19.26
C THR A 432 -0.79 14.76 20.72
N LEU A 433 -2.05 14.61 21.13
CA LEU A 433 -2.49 15.01 22.46
C LEU A 433 -2.00 14.09 23.58
N GLY A 434 -1.79 12.81 23.28
CA GLY A 434 -1.25 11.81 24.20
C GLY A 434 0.27 11.87 24.39
N SER A 435 0.97 12.79 23.72
CA SER A 435 2.44 12.90 23.72
C SER A 435 3.01 13.54 24.99
N LEU A 436 2.19 14.16 25.84
CA LEU A 436 2.65 14.68 27.12
C LEU A 436 3.09 13.52 28.03
N ARG A 437 4.20 13.72 28.76
CA ARG A 437 4.79 12.70 29.65
C ARG A 437 3.96 12.43 30.91
N ASP A 438 3.03 13.33 31.24
CA ASP A 438 2.17 13.25 32.41
C ASP A 438 1.39 11.94 32.40
N ALA A 439 1.32 11.27 33.55
CA ALA A 439 0.50 10.06 33.69
C ALA A 439 -0.99 10.43 33.79
N GLU A 440 -1.29 11.52 34.48
CA GLU A 440 -2.63 12.09 34.66
C GLU A 440 -2.55 13.62 34.62
N LEU A 441 -3.66 14.28 34.32
CA LEU A 441 -3.80 15.75 34.29
C LEU A 441 -4.98 16.17 35.18
N PRO A 442 -4.82 16.20 36.52
CA PRO A 442 -5.92 16.47 37.45
C PRO A 442 -6.64 17.80 37.20
N ASP A 443 -5.90 18.83 36.77
CA ASP A 443 -6.47 20.15 36.46
C ASP A 443 -7.41 20.13 35.25
N LEU A 444 -7.36 19.07 34.42
CA LEU A 444 -8.22 18.90 33.25
C LEU A 444 -9.35 17.90 33.48
N ASP A 445 -9.45 17.26 34.65
CA ASP A 445 -10.45 16.24 34.95
C ASP A 445 -11.88 16.68 34.62
N ASP A 446 -12.26 17.89 35.05
CA ASP A 446 -13.61 18.41 34.85
C ASP A 446 -13.92 18.65 33.36
N ALA A 447 -12.93 19.13 32.60
CA ALA A 447 -13.04 19.34 31.15
C ALA A 447 -13.11 18.00 30.39
N LEU A 448 -12.25 17.04 30.75
CA LEU A 448 -12.24 15.69 30.17
C LEU A 448 -13.59 14.98 30.38
N ALA A 449 -14.14 15.07 31.59
CA ALA A 449 -15.45 14.50 31.90
C ALA A 449 -16.58 15.20 31.14
N ALA A 450 -16.61 16.54 31.14
CA ALA A 450 -17.66 17.31 30.46
C ALA A 450 -17.65 17.11 28.92
N ASN A 451 -16.47 17.05 28.30
CA ASN A 451 -16.34 16.80 26.86
C ASN A 451 -16.84 15.39 26.51
N PHE A 452 -16.53 14.40 27.34
CA PHE A 452 -16.96 13.02 27.12
C PHE A 452 -18.48 12.84 27.34
N GLU A 453 -19.05 13.50 28.36
CA GLU A 453 -20.50 13.59 28.61
C GLU A 453 -21.24 14.19 27.40
N THR A 454 -20.66 15.22 26.79
CA THR A 454 -21.24 15.91 25.61
C THR A 454 -21.09 15.07 24.34
N SER A 455 -19.95 14.42 24.15
CA SER A 455 -19.64 13.62 22.96
C SER A 455 -18.70 12.48 23.31
N ASN A 456 -19.18 11.24 23.16
CA ASN A 456 -18.37 10.03 23.38
C ASN A 456 -17.51 9.66 22.16
N SER A 457 -17.00 10.64 21.42
CA SER A 457 -16.12 10.39 20.26
C SER A 457 -14.83 9.64 20.64
N GLU A 458 -14.15 9.05 19.65
CA GLU A 458 -12.90 8.30 19.87
C GLU A 458 -11.84 9.11 20.61
N ILE A 459 -11.66 10.39 20.25
CA ILE A 459 -10.66 11.26 20.89
C ILE A 459 -11.01 11.56 22.35
N HIS A 460 -12.29 11.81 22.68
CA HIS A 460 -12.70 12.09 24.06
C HIS A 460 -12.51 10.88 24.96
N ALA A 461 -12.93 9.69 24.51
CA ALA A 461 -12.73 8.44 25.25
C ALA A 461 -11.24 8.15 25.49
N ALA A 462 -10.41 8.36 24.46
CA ALA A 462 -8.97 8.15 24.54
C ALA A 462 -8.28 9.13 25.51
N LEU A 463 -8.68 10.40 25.53
CA LEU A 463 -8.13 11.40 26.46
C LEU A 463 -8.51 11.09 27.92
N VAL A 464 -9.74 10.64 28.18
CA VAL A 464 -10.14 10.15 29.51
C VAL A 464 -9.25 8.98 29.93
N GLN A 465 -9.07 7.99 29.05
CA GLN A 465 -8.20 6.85 29.31
C GLN A 465 -6.77 7.28 29.63
N ARG A 466 -6.22 8.21 28.83
CA ARG A 466 -4.82 8.63 28.89
C ARG A 466 -4.50 9.53 30.08
N TYR A 467 -5.40 10.43 30.49
CA TYR A 467 -5.08 11.52 31.41
C TYR A 467 -6.03 11.71 32.60
N ALA A 468 -7.27 11.21 32.56
CA ALA A 468 -8.20 11.46 33.67
C ALA A 468 -7.78 10.71 34.93
N THR A 469 -7.98 11.32 36.10
CA THR A 469 -7.74 10.68 37.39
C THR A 469 -8.97 9.88 37.85
N ARG A 470 -8.83 9.10 38.93
CA ARG A 470 -9.96 8.40 39.58
C ARG A 470 -11.10 9.36 40.00
N LYS A 471 -10.85 10.65 40.21
CA LYS A 471 -11.83 11.64 40.68
C LYS A 471 -13.09 11.70 39.81
N VAL A 472 -12.96 11.52 38.50
CA VAL A 472 -14.08 11.60 37.55
C VAL A 472 -14.72 10.26 37.23
N ALA A 473 -14.23 9.15 37.80
CA ALA A 473 -14.78 7.81 37.55
C ALA A 473 -16.32 7.71 37.75
N PRO A 474 -16.93 8.31 38.79
CA PRO A 474 -18.38 8.28 38.94
C PRO A 474 -19.14 8.97 37.79
N ARG A 475 -18.63 10.11 37.29
CA ARG A 475 -19.22 10.87 36.18
C ARG A 475 -19.13 10.11 34.86
N ILE A 476 -17.96 9.54 34.58
CA ILE A 476 -17.73 8.72 33.39
C ILE A 476 -18.62 7.48 33.43
N LEU A 477 -18.72 6.79 34.58
CA LEU A 477 -19.56 5.62 34.74
C LEU A 477 -21.03 5.94 34.47
N ALA A 478 -21.55 7.00 35.09
CA ALA A 478 -22.93 7.45 34.87
C ALA A 478 -23.24 7.76 33.40
N SER A 479 -22.25 8.18 32.61
CA SER A 479 -22.40 8.53 31.20
C SER A 479 -22.42 7.32 30.26
N VAL A 480 -21.91 6.17 30.70
CA VAL A 480 -21.69 4.98 29.85
C VAL A 480 -22.28 3.70 30.37
N ASP A 481 -22.81 3.66 31.61
CA ASP A 481 -23.20 2.39 32.23
C ASP A 481 -24.22 1.62 31.38
N ASP A 482 -25.23 2.29 30.86
CA ASP A 482 -26.24 1.73 29.96
C ASP A 482 -25.75 1.48 28.52
N LYS A 483 -24.54 1.96 28.18
CA LYS A 483 -23.98 1.92 26.81
C LYS A 483 -22.88 0.88 26.62
N ILE A 484 -22.28 0.36 27.69
CA ILE A 484 -21.28 -0.71 27.58
C ILE A 484 -21.91 -1.95 26.94
N GLY A 485 -21.31 -2.42 25.85
CA GLY A 485 -21.80 -3.50 25.00
C GLY A 485 -22.45 -3.04 23.69
N VAL A 486 -22.86 -1.77 23.60
CA VAL A 486 -23.46 -1.16 22.40
C VAL A 486 -22.63 0.00 21.82
N MET A 487 -21.62 0.46 22.54
CA MET A 487 -20.68 1.48 22.06
C MET A 487 -19.80 0.94 20.93
N ALA A 488 -19.28 1.86 20.10
CA ALA A 488 -18.23 1.55 19.15
C ALA A 488 -16.95 1.08 19.87
N CYS A 489 -16.23 0.13 19.24
CA CYS A 489 -15.26 -0.72 19.95
C CYS A 489 -14.06 0.05 20.50
N ARG A 490 -13.53 1.04 19.78
CA ARG A 490 -12.37 1.83 20.22
C ARG A 490 -12.69 2.73 21.42
N GLN A 491 -13.86 3.35 21.39
CA GLN A 491 -14.38 4.16 22.49
C GLN A 491 -14.57 3.29 23.73
N GLN A 492 -15.23 2.14 23.55
CA GLN A 492 -15.44 1.18 24.64
C GLN A 492 -14.11 0.68 25.21
N ALA A 493 -13.15 0.30 24.35
CA ALA A 493 -11.84 -0.17 24.80
C ALA A 493 -11.10 0.88 25.64
N SER A 494 -11.18 2.15 25.24
CA SER A 494 -10.59 3.26 26.00
C SER A 494 -11.22 3.41 27.39
N ILE A 495 -12.55 3.36 27.48
CA ILE A 495 -13.26 3.47 28.76
C ILE A 495 -13.04 2.24 29.65
N LEU A 496 -13.01 1.04 29.09
CA LEU A 496 -12.66 -0.17 29.84
C LEU A 496 -11.24 -0.08 30.39
N ALA A 497 -10.27 0.34 29.57
CA ALA A 497 -8.88 0.54 29.99
C ALA A 497 -8.75 1.64 31.06
N TYR A 498 -9.57 2.70 31.01
CA TYR A 498 -9.66 3.72 32.05
C TYR A 498 -10.07 3.09 33.39
N PHE A 499 -11.20 2.37 33.44
CA PHE A 499 -11.65 1.74 34.69
C PHE A 499 -10.67 0.67 35.17
N LEU A 500 -10.11 -0.17 34.30
CA LEU A 500 -9.06 -1.12 34.67
C LEU A 500 -7.79 -0.43 35.25
N ARG A 501 -7.57 0.86 34.97
CA ARG A 501 -6.47 1.65 35.54
C ARG A 501 -6.86 2.27 36.89
N VAL A 502 -8.05 2.86 37.01
CA VAL A 502 -8.43 3.67 38.18
C VAL A 502 -9.28 2.93 39.22
N ASP A 503 -10.04 1.91 38.81
CA ASP A 503 -10.88 1.04 39.65
C ASP A 503 -11.03 -0.35 39.00
N GLU A 504 -10.10 -1.26 39.31
CA GLU A 504 -10.03 -2.59 38.67
C GLU A 504 -11.29 -3.43 38.92
N ALA A 505 -11.98 -3.27 40.06
CA ALA A 505 -13.20 -4.00 40.37
C ALA A 505 -14.33 -3.59 39.43
N THR A 506 -14.58 -2.28 39.28
CA THR A 506 -15.55 -1.76 38.30
C THR A 506 -15.12 -2.15 36.88
N GLY A 507 -13.83 -1.97 36.55
CA GLY A 507 -13.29 -2.32 35.24
C GLY A 507 -13.52 -3.78 34.85
N SER A 508 -13.35 -4.71 35.80
CA SER A 508 -13.64 -6.14 35.60
C SER A 508 -15.11 -6.39 35.26
N THR A 509 -16.03 -5.80 36.02
CA THR A 509 -17.47 -5.94 35.76
C THR A 509 -17.87 -5.40 34.38
N LEU A 510 -17.34 -4.22 34.01
CA LEU A 510 -17.62 -3.62 32.71
C LEU A 510 -17.01 -4.44 31.57
N LEU A 511 -15.81 -5.00 31.75
CA LEU A 511 -15.16 -5.88 30.78
C LEU A 511 -16.02 -7.12 30.52
N ASP A 512 -16.50 -7.79 31.56
CA ASP A 512 -17.33 -8.98 31.40
C ASP A 512 -18.64 -8.68 30.67
N ARG A 513 -19.29 -7.55 30.99
CA ARG A 513 -20.49 -7.09 30.27
C ARG A 513 -20.18 -6.82 28.79
N ALA A 514 -19.09 -6.11 28.51
CA ALA A 514 -18.67 -5.77 27.15
C ALA A 514 -18.37 -7.02 26.30
N MET A 515 -17.65 -7.99 26.87
CA MET A 515 -17.25 -9.21 26.15
C MET A 515 -18.39 -10.23 26.02
N THR A 516 -19.45 -10.09 26.81
CA THR A 516 -20.65 -10.94 26.72
C THR A 516 -21.71 -10.36 25.79
N SER A 517 -21.77 -9.03 25.65
CA SER A 517 -22.68 -8.37 24.71
C SER A 517 -22.49 -8.89 23.28
N ARG A 518 -23.60 -9.07 22.57
CA ARG A 518 -23.64 -9.41 21.15
C ARG A 518 -24.28 -8.33 20.29
N ALA A 519 -24.56 -7.17 20.86
CA ALA A 519 -25.21 -6.06 20.15
C ALA A 519 -24.27 -5.36 19.14
N THR A 520 -22.96 -5.44 19.34
CA THR A 520 -21.91 -4.88 18.46
C THR A 520 -20.76 -5.86 18.36
N GLY A 521 -19.96 -5.85 17.29
CA GLY A 521 -18.84 -6.79 17.11
C GLY A 521 -17.68 -6.72 18.13
N CYS A 522 -17.78 -5.90 19.18
CA CYS A 522 -16.67 -5.56 20.08
C CYS A 522 -16.28 -6.65 21.06
N TRP A 523 -17.06 -7.73 21.20
CA TRP A 523 -16.67 -8.90 21.99
C TRP A 523 -15.41 -9.61 21.44
N ARG A 524 -15.02 -9.30 20.19
CA ARG A 524 -13.78 -9.76 19.55
C ARG A 524 -12.59 -8.80 19.73
N SER A 525 -12.79 -7.66 20.39
CA SER A 525 -11.78 -6.59 20.51
C SER A 525 -10.99 -6.64 21.82
N LEU A 526 -10.88 -7.80 22.47
CA LEU A 526 -10.10 -7.94 23.72
C LEU A 526 -8.64 -7.48 23.55
N ASN A 527 -8.06 -7.72 22.38
CA ASN A 527 -6.69 -7.29 22.07
C ASN A 527 -6.54 -5.76 22.07
N GLU A 528 -7.55 -5.02 21.62
CA GLU A 528 -7.54 -3.55 21.65
C GLU A 528 -7.52 -3.00 23.09
N ILE A 529 -8.20 -3.69 24.01
CA ILE A 529 -8.19 -3.35 25.43
C ILE A 529 -6.82 -3.65 26.03
N ALA A 530 -6.25 -4.82 25.72
CA ALA A 530 -4.93 -5.21 26.21
C ALA A 530 -3.80 -4.30 25.70
N ALA A 531 -3.91 -3.81 24.45
CA ALA A 531 -2.99 -2.84 23.89
C ALA A 531 -2.97 -1.52 24.66
N LEU A 532 -4.11 -1.08 25.20
CA LEU A 532 -4.22 0.11 26.03
C LEU A 532 -3.81 -0.18 27.49
N ARG A 533 -4.25 -1.32 28.03
CA ARG A 533 -4.06 -1.67 29.45
C ARG A 533 -4.20 -3.18 29.69
N MET A 534 -3.11 -3.92 29.51
CA MET A 534 -3.05 -5.31 29.95
C MET A 534 -2.95 -5.40 31.47
N THR A 535 -3.87 -6.14 32.10
CA THR A 535 -3.90 -6.41 33.54
C THR A 535 -4.09 -7.92 33.80
N PRO A 536 -3.88 -8.42 35.03
CA PRO A 536 -4.19 -9.80 35.37
C PRO A 536 -5.66 -10.19 35.10
N VAL A 537 -6.61 -9.24 35.23
CA VAL A 537 -8.01 -9.45 34.88
C VAL A 537 -8.17 -9.73 33.38
N VAL A 538 -7.58 -8.90 32.52
CA VAL A 538 -7.63 -9.07 31.07
C VAL A 538 -6.96 -10.38 30.63
N GLN A 539 -5.81 -10.73 31.23
CA GLN A 539 -5.13 -11.99 30.93
C GLN A 539 -5.99 -13.21 31.34
N ARG A 540 -6.60 -13.20 32.53
CA ARG A 540 -7.50 -14.28 32.96
C ARG A 540 -8.68 -14.44 32.02
N ARG A 541 -9.27 -13.32 31.58
CA ARG A 541 -10.34 -13.33 30.59
C ARG A 541 -9.90 -13.96 29.27
N ALA A 542 -8.75 -13.53 28.74
CA ALA A 542 -8.21 -14.11 27.50
C ALA A 542 -7.91 -15.61 27.65
N ILE A 543 -7.37 -16.07 28.78
CA ILE A 543 -7.16 -17.51 29.03
C ILE A 543 -8.49 -18.27 29.03
N ALA A 544 -9.54 -17.74 29.67
CA ALA A 544 -10.86 -18.37 29.66
C ALA A 544 -11.48 -18.42 28.25
N ASP A 545 -11.26 -17.38 27.44
CA ASP A 545 -11.76 -17.29 26.07
C ASP A 545 -11.04 -18.24 25.08
N LEU A 546 -9.94 -18.90 25.48
CA LEU A 546 -9.28 -19.94 24.66
C LEU A 546 -10.16 -21.18 24.43
N ASP A 547 -11.10 -21.46 25.34
CA ASP A 547 -12.03 -22.60 25.25
C ASP A 547 -13.41 -22.18 24.67
N ASN A 548 -13.51 -20.99 24.07
CA ASN A 548 -14.75 -20.50 23.47
C ASN A 548 -15.10 -21.26 22.18
N PRO A 549 -16.39 -21.59 21.92
CA PRO A 549 -16.79 -22.22 20.66
C PRO A 549 -16.69 -21.29 19.44
N ASP A 550 -16.70 -19.97 19.63
CA ASP A 550 -16.55 -18.99 18.55
C ASP A 550 -15.07 -18.80 18.18
N PRO A 551 -14.62 -19.20 16.97
CA PRO A 551 -13.22 -19.10 16.57
C PRO A 551 -12.70 -17.66 16.55
N ASP A 552 -13.57 -16.66 16.35
CA ASP A 552 -13.11 -15.26 16.38
C ASP A 552 -12.79 -14.79 17.81
N VAL A 553 -13.50 -15.30 18.81
CA VAL A 553 -13.19 -15.05 20.22
C VAL A 553 -11.87 -15.72 20.60
N VAL A 554 -11.67 -16.96 20.17
CA VAL A 554 -10.42 -17.71 20.38
C VAL A 554 -9.23 -16.99 19.73
N ILE A 555 -9.37 -16.55 18.47
CA ILE A 555 -8.31 -15.78 17.78
C ILE A 555 -7.96 -14.50 18.55
N ALA A 556 -8.97 -13.75 19.00
CA ALA A 556 -8.74 -12.52 19.77
C ALA A 556 -8.02 -12.79 21.10
N ALA A 557 -8.38 -13.88 21.79
CA ALA A 557 -7.72 -14.33 23.01
C ALA A 557 -6.26 -14.74 22.77
N ILE A 558 -6.00 -15.55 21.74
CA ILE A 558 -4.65 -15.98 21.37
C ILE A 558 -3.76 -14.77 21.04
N GLN A 559 -4.25 -13.84 20.22
CA GLN A 559 -3.53 -12.61 19.89
C GLN A 559 -3.24 -11.75 21.11
N THR A 560 -4.24 -11.59 22.00
CA THR A 560 -4.09 -10.86 23.27
C THR A 560 -2.96 -11.43 24.12
N LEU A 561 -2.94 -12.76 24.29
CA LEU A 561 -1.94 -13.45 25.10
C LEU A 561 -0.56 -13.43 24.44
N GLY A 562 -0.47 -13.63 23.12
CA GLY A 562 0.79 -13.62 22.38
C GLY A 562 1.46 -12.24 22.33
N GLN A 563 0.67 -11.16 22.19
CA GLN A 563 1.17 -9.80 22.05
C GLN A 563 1.41 -9.11 23.40
N HIS A 564 0.51 -9.31 24.37
CA HIS A 564 0.50 -8.55 25.62
C HIS A 564 0.63 -9.40 26.88
N GLY A 565 0.42 -10.72 26.79
CA GLY A 565 0.44 -11.64 27.92
C GLY A 565 1.75 -11.62 28.71
N SER A 566 1.67 -11.91 29.99
CA SER A 566 2.87 -12.21 30.79
C SER A 566 3.51 -13.55 30.32
N PRO A 567 4.76 -13.85 30.72
CA PRO A 567 5.37 -15.15 30.42
C PRO A 567 4.52 -16.36 30.86
N ALA A 568 3.68 -16.21 31.90
CA ALA A 568 2.77 -17.25 32.37
C ALA A 568 1.62 -17.57 31.38
N ALA A 569 1.45 -16.80 30.31
CA ALA A 569 0.46 -17.07 29.27
C ALA A 569 0.89 -18.16 28.28
N LEU A 570 2.19 -18.50 28.21
CA LEU A 570 2.72 -19.49 27.27
C LEU A 570 2.11 -20.88 27.48
N GLU A 571 2.05 -21.33 28.73
CA GLU A 571 1.56 -22.67 29.05
C GLU A 571 0.05 -22.84 28.73
N PRO A 572 -0.85 -21.90 29.12
CA PRO A 572 -2.24 -21.93 28.66
C PRO A 572 -2.39 -21.95 27.13
N LEU A 573 -1.56 -21.22 26.39
CA LEU A 573 -1.58 -21.21 24.93
C LEU A 573 -1.18 -22.58 24.35
N ARG A 574 -0.11 -23.20 24.87
CA ARG A 574 0.34 -24.52 24.44
C ARG A 574 -0.72 -25.59 24.69
N MET A 575 -1.26 -25.64 25.90
CA MET A 575 -2.33 -26.59 26.24
C MET A 575 -3.58 -26.39 25.38
N ALA A 576 -3.95 -25.14 25.06
CA ALA A 576 -5.08 -24.87 24.19
C ALA A 576 -4.80 -25.30 22.74
N PHE A 577 -3.57 -25.11 22.25
CA PHE A 577 -3.20 -25.56 20.91
C PHE A 577 -3.16 -27.09 20.80
N GLU A 578 -2.72 -27.80 21.84
CA GLU A 578 -2.79 -29.27 21.91
C GLU A 578 -4.24 -29.79 21.84
N ARG A 579 -5.15 -29.18 22.62
CA ARG A 579 -6.58 -29.53 22.57
C ARG A 579 -7.18 -29.27 21.19
N TRP A 580 -6.84 -28.12 20.60
CA TRP A 580 -7.24 -27.78 19.24
C TRP A 580 -6.70 -28.80 18.23
N HIS A 581 -5.40 -29.15 18.31
CA HIS A 581 -4.77 -30.15 17.46
C HIS A 581 -5.48 -31.50 17.54
N THR A 582 -5.76 -32.00 18.76
CA THR A 582 -6.50 -33.25 18.95
C THR A 582 -7.87 -33.24 18.26
N SER A 583 -8.53 -32.08 18.19
CA SER A 583 -9.86 -31.94 17.58
C SER A 583 -9.85 -31.90 16.05
N TRP A 584 -8.70 -31.59 15.43
CA TRP A 584 -8.59 -31.30 14.00
C TRP A 584 -7.56 -32.14 13.24
N ALA A 585 -6.69 -32.89 13.93
CA ALA A 585 -5.60 -33.65 13.31
C ALA A 585 -6.07 -34.63 12.22
N ASP A 586 -7.21 -35.28 12.41
CA ASP A 586 -7.84 -36.20 11.45
C ASP A 586 -8.81 -35.51 10.48
N ARG A 587 -9.09 -34.21 10.69
CA ARG A 587 -10.07 -33.40 9.94
C ARG A 587 -9.43 -32.23 9.18
N ALA A 588 -8.13 -32.32 8.92
CA ALA A 588 -7.34 -31.26 8.26
C ALA A 588 -7.96 -30.75 6.94
N ALA A 589 -8.61 -31.61 6.16
CA ALA A 589 -9.23 -31.24 4.90
C ALA A 589 -10.40 -30.23 5.05
N GLU A 590 -11.07 -30.22 6.20
CA GLU A 590 -12.15 -29.28 6.50
C GLU A 590 -11.65 -27.85 6.76
N LEU A 591 -10.36 -27.71 7.11
CA LEU A 591 -9.72 -26.43 7.39
C LEU A 591 -9.26 -25.70 6.14
N ALA A 592 -9.10 -26.41 5.03
CA ALA A 592 -8.60 -25.81 3.79
C ALA A 592 -9.59 -24.75 3.28
N TYR A 593 -9.09 -23.53 3.12
CA TYR A 593 -9.85 -22.42 2.53
C TYR A 593 -10.21 -22.72 1.07
N SER A 594 -11.38 -22.27 0.64
CA SER A 594 -11.79 -22.32 -0.76
C SER A 594 -12.58 -21.06 -1.09
N LEU A 595 -12.25 -20.44 -2.21
CA LEU A 595 -12.99 -19.29 -2.73
C LEU A 595 -14.29 -19.71 -3.45
N ALA A 596 -14.37 -20.98 -3.90
CA ALA A 596 -15.52 -21.50 -4.62
C ALA A 596 -16.57 -22.19 -3.72
N VAL A 597 -16.16 -22.70 -2.55
CA VAL A 597 -17.02 -23.42 -1.62
C VAL A 597 -16.91 -22.79 -0.24
N GLU A 598 -18.03 -22.38 0.34
CA GLU A 598 -18.08 -22.03 1.75
C GLU A 598 -17.80 -23.27 2.60
N ARG A 599 -16.79 -23.16 3.47
CA ARG A 599 -16.41 -24.21 4.40
C ARG A 599 -16.49 -23.63 5.82
N PRO A 600 -17.49 -24.02 6.63
CA PRO A 600 -17.71 -23.40 7.94
C PRO A 600 -16.50 -23.56 8.88
N ASN A 601 -15.74 -24.64 8.72
CA ASN A 601 -14.56 -24.92 9.53
C ASN A 601 -13.26 -24.30 8.98
N ALA A 602 -13.26 -23.68 7.79
CA ALA A 602 -12.04 -23.06 7.25
C ALA A 602 -11.51 -21.93 8.13
N ARG A 603 -12.38 -21.29 8.94
CA ARG A 603 -11.97 -20.29 9.92
C ARG A 603 -11.02 -20.85 10.98
N GLN A 604 -11.06 -22.16 11.27
CA GLN A 604 -10.17 -22.80 12.23
C GLN A 604 -8.71 -22.86 11.74
N ALA A 605 -8.45 -22.80 10.43
CA ALA A 605 -7.09 -22.60 9.93
C ALA A 605 -6.49 -21.26 10.41
N MET A 606 -7.32 -20.24 10.64
CA MET A 606 -6.86 -18.97 11.21
C MET A 606 -6.63 -19.06 12.72
N VAL A 607 -7.33 -19.96 13.42
CA VAL A 607 -7.03 -20.27 14.82
C VAL A 607 -5.66 -20.93 14.93
N GLU A 608 -5.35 -21.89 14.05
CA GLU A 608 -4.02 -22.50 13.95
C GLU A 608 -2.92 -21.48 13.68
N ASP A 609 -3.12 -20.59 12.69
CA ASP A 609 -2.14 -19.54 12.38
C ASP A 609 -1.98 -18.56 13.54
N ALA A 610 -3.06 -18.23 14.25
CA ALA A 610 -2.99 -17.41 15.46
C ALA A 610 -2.15 -18.09 16.55
N PHE A 611 -2.35 -19.39 16.82
CA PHE A 611 -1.52 -20.14 17.78
C PHE A 611 -0.06 -20.17 17.36
N ARG A 612 0.20 -20.51 16.09
CA ARG A 612 1.55 -20.49 15.51
C ARG A 612 2.24 -19.15 15.75
N GLN A 613 1.56 -18.05 15.41
CA GLN A 613 2.13 -16.72 15.55
C GLN A 613 2.31 -16.32 17.02
N ALA A 614 1.30 -16.54 17.86
CA ALA A 614 1.36 -16.18 19.27
C ALA A 614 2.47 -16.96 19.99
N ILE A 615 2.48 -18.29 19.89
CA ILE A 615 3.46 -19.14 20.57
C ILE A 615 4.84 -18.97 19.94
N GLY A 616 4.96 -19.03 18.61
CA GLY A 616 6.25 -19.01 17.93
C GLY A 616 6.96 -17.64 17.95
N ALA A 617 6.21 -16.54 17.92
CA ALA A 617 6.75 -15.18 17.79
C ALA A 617 6.35 -14.21 18.93
N GLY A 618 5.73 -14.72 20.00
CA GLY A 618 5.40 -13.92 21.19
C GLY A 618 6.65 -13.37 21.88
N GLN A 619 6.70 -12.05 22.14
CA GLN A 619 7.93 -11.36 22.59
C GLN A 619 8.27 -11.56 24.08
N ARG A 620 7.46 -12.35 24.81
CA ARG A 620 7.54 -12.47 26.27
C ARG A 620 8.23 -13.75 26.74
N TRP A 621 8.50 -14.65 25.81
CA TRP A 621 9.25 -15.90 25.98
C TRP A 621 10.19 -16.08 24.77
N LEU A 622 11.18 -16.95 24.93
CA LEU A 622 12.14 -17.29 23.86
C LEU A 622 11.78 -18.66 23.30
N MET A 623 11.60 -18.75 21.98
CA MET A 623 11.38 -19.99 21.24
C MET A 623 12.60 -20.27 20.38
N ARG A 624 13.28 -21.39 20.65
CA ARG A 624 14.44 -21.83 19.87
C ARG A 624 14.05 -23.00 18.96
N ALA A 625 15.01 -23.48 18.17
CA ALA A 625 14.77 -24.51 17.17
C ALA A 625 14.06 -25.76 17.73
N ASP A 626 14.39 -26.21 18.94
CA ASP A 626 13.73 -27.37 19.56
C ASP A 626 12.28 -27.07 19.95
N ASP A 627 12.02 -25.91 20.58
CA ASP A 627 10.66 -25.46 20.93
C ASP A 627 9.79 -25.28 19.68
N LEU A 628 10.38 -24.79 18.59
CA LEU A 628 9.70 -24.59 17.32
C LEU A 628 9.41 -25.93 16.63
N ARG A 629 10.28 -26.95 16.74
CA ARG A 629 9.98 -28.31 16.24
C ARG A 629 8.84 -28.96 17.01
N GLU A 630 8.80 -28.77 18.33
CA GLU A 630 7.66 -29.21 19.14
C GLU A 630 6.38 -28.51 18.69
N LEU A 631 6.40 -27.19 18.52
CA LEU A 631 5.26 -26.43 17.99
C LEU A 631 4.85 -26.91 16.58
N GLN A 632 5.81 -27.23 15.72
CA GLN A 632 5.56 -27.78 14.38
C GLN A 632 4.83 -29.11 14.40
N SER A 633 5.08 -29.94 15.42
CA SER A 633 4.41 -31.24 15.57
C SER A 633 2.90 -31.11 15.83
N LEU A 634 2.46 -29.97 16.37
CA LEU A 634 1.05 -29.65 16.62
C LEU A 634 0.34 -29.06 15.39
N CYS A 635 1.05 -28.77 14.30
CA CYS A 635 0.42 -28.27 13.08
C CYS A 635 -0.39 -29.37 12.37
N VAL A 636 -1.65 -29.06 12.11
CA VAL A 636 -2.59 -29.81 11.28
C VAL A 636 -2.41 -29.45 9.80
N THR A 637 -2.31 -28.17 9.44
CA THR A 637 -2.17 -27.75 8.04
C THR A 637 -0.72 -27.76 7.54
N SER A 638 -0.55 -27.92 6.22
CA SER A 638 0.77 -27.82 5.57
C SER A 638 1.33 -26.41 5.65
N SER A 639 0.47 -25.38 5.58
CA SER A 639 0.86 -23.97 5.73
C SER A 639 1.50 -23.72 7.09
N CYS A 640 0.88 -24.18 8.18
CA CYS A 640 1.44 -24.08 9.53
C CYS A 640 2.84 -24.72 9.61
N ARG A 641 2.99 -25.96 9.11
CA ARG A 641 4.29 -26.67 9.11
C ARG A 641 5.35 -25.92 8.32
N GLN A 642 5.01 -25.40 7.14
CA GLN A 642 5.92 -24.63 6.29
C GLN A 642 6.36 -23.33 6.96
N GLN A 643 5.41 -22.57 7.53
CA GLN A 643 5.71 -21.30 8.20
C GLN A 643 6.59 -21.48 9.43
N ILE A 644 6.35 -22.50 10.25
CA ILE A 644 7.27 -22.82 11.36
C ILE A 644 8.61 -23.32 10.84
N GLY A 645 8.63 -24.05 9.73
CA GLY A 645 9.87 -24.45 9.06
C GLY A 645 10.76 -23.26 8.73
N TYR A 646 10.19 -22.15 8.25
CA TYR A 646 10.93 -20.90 8.06
C TYR A 646 11.50 -20.36 9.38
N MET A 647 10.70 -20.33 10.45
CA MET A 647 11.13 -19.86 11.77
C MET A 647 12.27 -20.71 12.36
N ILE A 648 12.26 -22.03 12.14
CA ILE A 648 13.33 -22.95 12.57
C ILE A 648 14.66 -22.64 11.86
N HIS A 649 14.60 -22.14 10.63
CA HIS A 649 15.75 -21.80 9.81
C HIS A 649 16.21 -20.35 9.94
N ASP A 650 15.46 -19.51 10.66
CA ASP A 650 15.88 -18.15 10.96
C ASP A 650 17.13 -18.14 11.85
N ASP A 651 18.01 -17.17 11.61
CA ASP A 651 19.23 -17.00 12.38
C ASP A 651 18.93 -16.29 13.71
N ASP A 652 18.88 -17.08 14.79
CA ASP A 652 18.63 -16.62 16.16
C ASP A 652 19.79 -15.83 16.78
N THR A 653 20.85 -15.56 16.01
CA THR A 653 22.01 -14.76 16.41
C THR A 653 22.20 -13.49 15.57
N ARG A 654 21.30 -13.20 14.61
CA ARG A 654 21.43 -12.03 13.74
C ARG A 654 20.40 -10.96 14.06
N ILE A 655 20.87 -9.77 14.41
CA ILE A 655 20.03 -8.60 14.66
C ILE A 655 20.04 -7.73 13.39
N THR A 656 18.89 -7.56 12.75
CA THR A 656 18.75 -6.74 11.53
C THR A 656 18.09 -5.41 11.85
N LEU A 657 18.68 -4.32 11.39
CA LEU A 657 18.15 -2.95 11.53
C LEU A 657 17.66 -2.44 10.17
N TRP A 658 16.34 -2.33 9.98
CA TRP A 658 15.73 -2.02 8.68
C TRP A 658 15.53 -0.53 8.40
N SER A 659 14.93 0.17 9.35
CA SER A 659 14.75 1.62 9.33
C SER A 659 14.23 2.05 10.70
N ILE A 660 14.64 3.24 11.13
CA ILE A 660 14.07 3.97 12.25
C ILE A 660 13.49 5.18 11.55
N ASN A 661 12.17 5.38 11.43
CA ASN A 661 11.58 6.59 10.81
C ASN A 661 11.05 7.58 11.86
N ASP A 662 10.85 7.12 13.08
CA ASP A 662 10.61 7.92 14.29
C ASP A 662 11.27 7.18 15.47
N SER A 663 11.53 7.84 16.61
CA SER A 663 12.09 7.16 17.79
C SER A 663 11.16 6.07 18.35
N GLU A 664 9.91 6.00 17.89
CA GLU A 664 8.90 5.00 18.24
C GLU A 664 8.63 3.95 17.12
N GLU A 665 9.29 4.07 15.96
CA GLU A 665 9.12 3.18 14.80
C GLU A 665 10.49 2.63 14.36
N SER A 666 11.22 2.02 15.30
CA SER A 666 12.40 1.22 14.93
C SER A 666 11.91 -0.14 14.42
N ASN A 667 12.26 -0.53 13.20
CA ASN A 667 12.02 -1.89 12.71
C ASN A 667 13.29 -2.71 12.95
N ILE A 668 13.33 -3.41 14.09
CA ILE A 668 14.43 -4.29 14.48
C ILE A 668 13.95 -5.74 14.40
N GLU A 669 14.74 -6.61 13.78
CA GLU A 669 14.43 -8.03 13.68
C GLU A 669 15.52 -8.89 14.33
N LEU A 670 15.10 -9.97 14.99
CA LEU A 670 15.97 -11.04 15.52
C LEU A 670 15.21 -12.36 15.34
N ALA A 671 15.71 -13.23 14.46
CA ALA A 671 14.97 -14.38 13.95
C ALA A 671 13.50 -14.04 13.60
N GLN A 672 12.53 -14.78 14.15
CA GLN A 672 11.11 -14.58 13.91
C GLN A 672 10.51 -13.35 14.61
N TYR A 673 11.28 -12.66 15.46
CA TYR A 673 10.79 -11.57 16.28
C TYR A 673 11.00 -10.20 15.61
N ARG A 674 9.99 -9.35 15.70
CA ARG A 674 10.01 -7.95 15.25
C ARG A 674 9.81 -7.03 16.43
N PHE A 675 10.67 -6.05 16.63
CA PHE A 675 10.62 -5.10 17.76
C PHE A 675 10.49 -3.68 17.25
N SER A 676 9.65 -2.89 17.92
CA SER A 676 9.45 -1.46 17.67
C SER A 676 10.45 -0.55 18.40
N SER A 677 11.23 -1.10 19.34
CA SER A 677 12.19 -0.35 20.15
C SER A 677 13.36 -1.19 20.66
N ILE A 678 14.48 -0.55 20.96
CA ILE A 678 15.66 -1.18 21.58
C ILE A 678 15.33 -1.77 22.95
N LYS A 679 14.45 -1.13 23.73
CA LYS A 679 14.01 -1.65 25.04
C LYS A 679 13.25 -2.97 24.93
N ALA A 680 12.43 -3.13 23.89
CA ALA A 680 11.74 -4.40 23.65
C ALA A 680 12.73 -5.51 23.25
N LEU A 681 13.73 -5.18 22.43
CA LEU A 681 14.81 -6.10 22.09
C LEU A 681 15.66 -6.47 23.32
N GLU A 682 16.01 -5.49 24.17
CA GLU A 682 16.74 -5.72 25.43
C GLU A 682 16.06 -6.78 26.30
N GLN A 683 14.73 -6.69 26.44
CA GLN A 683 13.96 -7.68 27.17
C GLN A 683 14.12 -9.07 26.55
N MET A 684 14.09 -9.20 25.22
CA MET A 684 14.32 -10.49 24.57
C MET A 684 15.76 -10.99 24.78
N LEU A 685 16.77 -10.15 24.57
CA LEU A 685 18.17 -10.51 24.74
C LEU A 685 18.48 -10.99 26.16
N ALA A 686 17.84 -10.42 27.17
CA ALA A 686 17.97 -10.86 28.57
C ALA A 686 17.54 -12.32 28.82
N ARG A 687 16.80 -12.93 27.88
CA ARG A 687 16.34 -14.33 27.97
C ARG A 687 17.28 -15.32 27.26
N TYR A 688 18.26 -14.83 26.50
CA TYR A 688 19.24 -15.69 25.84
C TYR A 688 20.27 -16.24 26.83
N PRO A 689 20.85 -17.42 26.55
CA PRO A 689 21.95 -17.96 27.35
C PRO A 689 23.13 -17.01 27.43
N ARG A 690 23.79 -16.95 28.60
CA ARG A 690 25.06 -16.24 28.74
C ARG A 690 26.10 -16.80 27.77
N GLY A 691 26.90 -15.92 27.17
CA GLY A 691 27.91 -16.28 26.17
C GLY A 691 27.39 -16.34 24.73
N THR A 692 26.09 -16.14 24.48
CA THR A 692 25.59 -16.03 23.10
C THR A 692 26.25 -14.84 22.39
N ALA A 693 26.72 -15.09 21.17
CA ALA A 693 27.31 -14.10 20.30
C ALA A 693 26.31 -13.74 19.19
N PHE A 694 26.05 -12.44 19.02
CA PHE A 694 25.19 -11.92 17.97
C PHE A 694 25.99 -11.12 16.95
N VAL A 695 25.45 -11.02 15.74
CA VAL A 695 25.95 -10.15 14.67
C VAL A 695 24.88 -9.12 14.32
N VAL A 696 25.27 -7.84 14.26
CA VAL A 696 24.35 -6.77 13.83
C VAL A 696 24.51 -6.51 12.34
N GLN A 697 23.43 -6.71 11.58
CA GLN A 697 23.37 -6.40 10.15
C GLN A 697 22.60 -5.10 9.91
N ARG A 698 23.23 -4.20 9.14
CA ARG A 698 22.61 -2.95 8.66
C ARG A 698 22.00 -3.19 7.29
N THR A 699 20.78 -2.72 7.04
CA THR A 699 20.22 -2.70 5.68
C THR A 699 20.52 -1.37 5.01
N ASN A 700 20.48 -1.34 3.67
CA ASN A 700 20.75 -0.14 2.86
C ASN A 700 19.71 1.00 3.07
N GLN A 701 18.66 0.77 3.87
CA GLN A 701 17.60 1.74 4.21
C GLN A 701 17.68 2.24 5.65
N ALA A 702 18.63 1.76 6.45
CA ALA A 702 18.84 2.22 7.81
C ALA A 702 19.45 3.64 7.80
N GLY A 703 18.84 4.58 8.54
CA GLY A 703 19.43 5.90 8.81
C GLY A 703 20.65 5.81 9.75
N ASP A 704 21.02 6.91 10.40
CA ASP A 704 22.06 6.85 11.44
C ASP A 704 21.61 5.95 12.61
N VAL A 705 22.26 4.79 12.73
CA VAL A 705 21.99 3.76 13.75
C VAL A 705 23.09 3.68 14.81
N THR A 706 24.06 4.60 14.80
CA THR A 706 25.21 4.59 15.73
C THR A 706 24.78 4.55 17.19
N ALA A 707 23.76 5.35 17.54
CA ALA A 707 23.21 5.38 18.89
C ALA A 707 22.52 4.06 19.28
N ALA A 708 21.80 3.44 18.35
CA ALA A 708 21.13 2.16 18.56
C ALA A 708 22.16 1.05 18.79
N ILE A 709 23.21 0.98 17.97
CA ILE A 709 24.29 -0.02 18.10
C ILE A 709 25.06 0.18 19.42
N SER A 710 25.39 1.42 19.77
CA SER A 710 26.02 1.73 21.06
C SER A 710 25.16 1.29 22.25
N GLY A 711 23.83 1.43 22.14
CA GLY A 711 22.89 0.91 23.13
C GLY A 711 22.93 -0.61 23.22
N LEU A 712 22.92 -1.31 22.08
CA LEU A 712 22.99 -2.77 22.01
C LEU A 712 24.28 -3.33 22.62
N LEU A 713 25.43 -2.71 22.36
CA LEU A 713 26.72 -3.13 22.94
C LEU A 713 26.71 -3.05 24.48
N LYS A 714 26.11 -1.99 25.04
CA LYS A 714 25.94 -1.84 26.49
C LYS A 714 25.03 -2.91 27.08
N ILE A 715 23.90 -3.18 26.40
CA ILE A 715 22.97 -4.24 26.78
C ILE A 715 23.67 -5.60 26.78
N ALA A 716 24.43 -5.91 25.72
CA ALA A 716 25.14 -7.17 25.60
C ALA A 716 26.11 -7.39 26.77
N ALA A 717 26.91 -6.38 27.10
CA ALA A 717 27.82 -6.42 28.24
C ALA A 717 27.08 -6.68 29.58
N ALA A 718 25.93 -6.04 29.79
CA ALA A 718 25.13 -6.20 31.02
C ALA A 718 24.58 -7.62 31.20
N TYR A 719 24.26 -8.31 30.10
CA TYR A 719 23.69 -9.67 30.13
C TYR A 719 24.72 -10.78 29.87
N GLY A 720 26.01 -10.45 29.74
CA GLY A 720 27.06 -11.42 29.43
C GLY A 720 26.94 -12.01 28.03
N LEU A 721 26.44 -11.22 27.08
CA LEU A 721 26.34 -11.53 25.66
C LEU A 721 27.45 -10.80 24.91
N SER A 722 27.75 -11.21 23.67
CA SER A 722 28.65 -10.46 22.79
C SER A 722 27.93 -10.05 21.52
N ILE A 723 28.20 -8.83 21.03
CA ILE A 723 27.67 -8.34 19.76
C ILE A 723 28.87 -7.90 18.91
N LYS A 724 28.93 -8.41 17.68
CA LYS A 724 29.91 -8.00 16.68
C LYS A 724 29.23 -7.23 15.56
N GLU A 725 29.91 -6.21 15.08
CA GLU A 725 29.62 -5.62 13.78
C GLU A 725 30.41 -6.39 12.71
N PRO A 726 29.80 -6.75 11.57
CA PRO A 726 30.50 -7.39 10.46
C PRO A 726 31.53 -6.47 9.81
#